data_AF-A0A7Y5DTW4-F1
#
_entry.id   AF-A0A7Y5DTW4-F1
#
_cell.length_a   1.000
_cell.length_b   1.000
_cell.length_c   1.000
_cell.angle_alpha   90.00
_cell.angle_beta   90.00
_cell.angle_gamma   90.00
#
_symmetry.space_group_name_H-M   'P 1'
#
loop_
_entity.id
_entity.type
_entity.pdbx_description
1 polymer ?
#
loop_
_entity_poly.entity_id
_entity_poly.type
_entity_poly.pdbx_seq_one_letter_code
_entity_poly.pdbx_strand_id
1 'polypeptide(L)'
;MSKQHMKSRVLAARYNKTLQWPYFIIALMIGFITVGNQGIANGAAGPGGIIEGSIDYPATSDFTLEDSHYSPGIPGVTVYAKNTSTLAESPRVVTDSKGAFVIPNQLAGNYYLCWTGGPPGITAGCDTIKPFDVINQVSVRYIPGVPTPNPAAAVLGGFVTLPSAVPPFAEHATCLHSDPFFGIDQTAKVELLNSSGVTIASARANTDGRYIIGLTNPVPGANYRLKASCGNSKVVVTAAFGAVGTYLKQDIQLPANKTPSISKMIAKFQGQPRPVSGVPLGKTVRVTVTAADGDATDTLHYRWQATAGLVLALDSPTVWWTLPATGKGLHFLYVDVDDHKGGHKSQRVAISTDGGVVVATSPVAPVSLPSDNFPEADRFLSYRGIDTRKSACEYYKALHAVVACNANGNPIGPTLTFTQWLTRNDIGAPNGPAKPGEIKAAFRNVADLNLVRNHHARKVNANRISYYVCNHGLATGALPIGNLVACVAMEYSIINGVNNNKPFVQFYTFGPTGKLYLSVNLDTRGEKFMPGTCVVCHGGDNYFHHFPDKGVSSRDANIGAYMLPFDLDNFEFDSSPQFTKAAQQNAVRKLNLLIKQTAPTQVAKQLINGWYPGGVGLQKIDFVPPGWDETLDTSLPALSRGDTFNTSDLYLKVVKNSCRGCHVAMGTKLGLDFNRYQQLVQKDAVGNPVIDPVTNLPIPINDPTTAPDDRVGDFVSGHADEIFGQFNEIGQNNALHAYSTVCSEFGNGLPTWNIFDNTIESGKTMPNALQTFNRFWQNSEQIGLLDLFIKREVFDTLELNPSNHCDPAFRPVWAAP
;
A
#
# COMPACT_ATOMS: atom_id res chain seq x y z
N MET A 1 -24.38 -33.75 52.04
CA MET A 1 -25.60 -34.10 52.80
C MET A 1 -26.80 -33.56 52.01
N SER A 2 -27.66 -34.45 51.48
CA SER A 2 -29.08 -34.64 51.88
C SER A 2 -30.04 -33.60 51.27
N LYS A 3 -30.87 -33.90 50.24
CA LYS A 3 -32.21 -34.59 50.26
C LYS A 3 -33.31 -33.74 50.97
N GLN A 4 -34.58 -33.66 50.55
CA GLN A 4 -35.34 -34.29 49.42
C GLN A 4 -36.69 -33.56 49.13
N HIS A 5 -37.40 -33.98 48.07
CA HIS A 5 -38.76 -33.55 47.64
C HIS A 5 -39.97 -34.10 48.46
N MET A 6 -41.15 -33.49 48.22
CA MET A 6 -42.49 -34.11 48.06
C MET A 6 -43.31 -33.26 47.04
N LYS A 7 -44.39 -33.66 46.32
CA LYS A 7 -45.12 -34.90 45.90
C LYS A 7 -46.21 -34.43 44.88
N SER A 8 -46.96 -35.21 44.07
CA SER A 8 -46.85 -36.57 43.46
C SER A 8 -48.09 -36.88 42.57
N ARG A 9 -48.00 -37.88 41.65
CA ARG A 9 -49.06 -38.53 40.82
C ARG A 9 -49.36 -37.85 39.46
N VAL A 10 -49.43 -38.48 38.26
CA VAL A 10 -49.61 -39.87 37.71
C VAL A 10 -51.04 -40.18 37.19
N LEU A 11 -51.24 -40.18 35.85
CA LEU A 11 -51.71 -41.31 34.99
C LEU A 11 -51.92 -40.88 33.51
N ALA A 12 -52.08 -41.83 32.57
CA ALA A 12 -52.06 -41.62 31.11
C ALA A 12 -52.95 -42.61 30.30
N ALA A 13 -53.44 -42.19 29.13
CA ALA A 13 -53.86 -43.00 27.93
C ALA A 13 -54.36 -42.04 26.82
N ARG A 14 -53.89 -42.03 25.56
CA ARG A 14 -54.08 -42.96 24.42
C ARG A 14 -55.54 -43.14 23.92
N TYR A 15 -55.92 -42.59 22.75
CA TYR A 15 -56.11 -43.32 21.47
C TYR A 15 -56.71 -42.50 20.29
N ASN A 16 -55.87 -42.30 19.26
CA ASN A 16 -56.05 -42.41 17.79
C ASN A 16 -57.45 -42.58 17.08
N LYS A 17 -57.59 -41.88 15.93
CA LYS A 17 -58.14 -42.29 14.59
C LYS A 17 -59.36 -41.56 13.96
N THR A 18 -59.14 -41.12 12.69
CA THR A 18 -60.05 -41.12 11.49
C THR A 18 -61.34 -40.26 11.49
N LEU A 19 -61.86 -39.63 10.42
CA LEU A 19 -61.85 -39.89 8.97
C LEU A 19 -62.47 -38.68 8.20
N GLN A 20 -62.07 -38.50 6.93
CA GLN A 20 -62.84 -37.97 5.77
C GLN A 20 -63.51 -36.55 5.73
N TRP A 21 -62.95 -35.75 4.81
CA TRP A 21 -63.56 -34.77 3.90
C TRP A 21 -64.86 -35.25 3.22
N PRO A 22 -65.80 -34.38 2.73
CA PRO A 22 -65.57 -33.71 1.43
C PRO A 22 -66.29 -32.37 1.07
N TYR A 23 -65.85 -31.84 -0.09
CA TYR A 23 -66.44 -30.87 -1.03
C TYR A 23 -66.16 -29.37 -0.90
N PHE A 24 -66.13 -28.75 -2.09
CA PHE A 24 -65.40 -27.55 -2.52
C PHE A 24 -66.38 -26.50 -3.08
N ILE A 25 -65.84 -25.34 -3.51
CA ILE A 25 -66.44 -24.29 -4.39
C ILE A 25 -67.23 -23.17 -3.65
N ILE A 26 -66.94 -21.86 -3.81
CA ILE A 26 -65.80 -21.13 -4.43
C ILE A 26 -65.66 -19.71 -3.80
N ALA A 27 -64.44 -19.15 -3.89
CA ALA A 27 -64.06 -17.73 -3.76
C ALA A 27 -64.49 -16.88 -2.54
N LEU A 28 -63.49 -16.43 -1.78
CA LEU A 28 -63.48 -15.06 -1.24
C LEU A 28 -62.05 -14.52 -1.20
N MET A 29 -61.79 -13.45 -1.96
CA MET A 29 -60.57 -12.64 -1.85
C MET A 29 -60.89 -11.43 -0.97
N ILE A 30 -60.12 -11.24 0.11
CA ILE A 30 -59.52 -9.98 0.55
C ILE A 30 -58.68 -10.31 1.81
N GLY A 31 -57.51 -9.66 1.93
CA GLY A 31 -56.45 -10.11 2.82
C GLY A 31 -56.70 -9.85 4.30
N PHE A 32 -56.09 -10.70 5.14
CA PHE A 32 -55.84 -10.40 6.54
C PHE A 32 -54.33 -10.36 6.84
N ILE A 33 -53.98 -9.44 7.71
CA ILE A 33 -52.61 -9.06 8.07
C ILE A 33 -51.93 -10.20 8.84
N THR A 34 -50.71 -10.57 8.44
CA THR A 34 -49.76 -11.30 9.31
C THR A 34 -48.62 -10.38 9.71
N VAL A 35 -48.42 -10.20 11.01
CA VAL A 35 -47.29 -9.44 11.56
C VAL A 35 -46.01 -10.26 11.34
N GLY A 36 -45.31 -9.96 10.24
CA GLY A 36 -44.09 -10.65 9.85
C GLY A 36 -42.94 -10.34 10.80
N ASN A 37 -42.53 -11.33 11.59
CA ASN A 37 -41.30 -11.28 12.37
C ASN A 37 -40.12 -11.12 11.39
N GLN A 38 -39.38 -10.00 11.47
CA GLN A 38 -38.27 -9.64 10.57
C GLN A 38 -37.05 -10.53 10.81
N GLY A 39 -37.16 -11.81 10.49
CA GLY A 39 -36.01 -12.67 10.29
C GLY A 39 -35.27 -12.20 9.05
N ILE A 40 -34.04 -11.71 9.24
CA ILE A 40 -33.12 -11.38 8.14
C ILE A 40 -32.84 -12.68 7.38
N ALA A 41 -33.59 -12.92 6.31
CA ALA A 41 -33.29 -13.96 5.36
C ALA A 41 -31.95 -13.59 4.70
N ASN A 42 -30.89 -14.31 5.07
CA ASN A 42 -29.60 -14.24 4.40
C ASN A 42 -29.77 -14.74 2.96
N GLY A 43 -30.17 -13.83 2.08
CA GLY A 43 -30.26 -14.08 0.64
C GLY A 43 -28.91 -14.55 0.12
N ALA A 44 -28.93 -15.46 -0.86
CA ALA A 44 -27.73 -15.87 -1.58
C ALA A 44 -26.98 -14.63 -2.07
N ALA A 45 -25.64 -14.65 -1.99
CA ALA A 45 -24.80 -13.49 -2.22
C ALA A 45 -25.03 -12.88 -3.62
N GLY A 46 -25.89 -11.87 -3.67
CA GLY A 46 -26.03 -10.97 -4.80
C GLY A 46 -24.70 -10.28 -5.05
N PRO A 47 -24.31 -10.08 -6.32
CA PRO A 47 -22.94 -9.73 -6.62
C PRO A 47 -22.78 -8.20 -6.49
N GLY A 48 -21.55 -7.68 -6.29
CA GLY A 48 -21.32 -6.26 -5.96
C GLY A 48 -19.92 -5.97 -5.40
N GLY A 49 -19.57 -4.69 -5.23
CA GLY A 49 -18.22 -4.23 -4.90
C GLY A 49 -18.12 -3.11 -3.86
N ILE A 50 -16.92 -2.94 -3.30
CA ILE A 50 -16.47 -1.75 -2.56
C ILE A 50 -16.54 -0.51 -3.49
N ILE A 51 -16.67 0.70 -2.94
CA ILE A 51 -16.65 1.94 -3.72
C ILE A 51 -15.58 2.86 -3.14
N GLU A 52 -14.59 3.24 -3.93
CA GLU A 52 -13.42 4.01 -3.50
C GLU A 52 -13.12 5.16 -4.47
N GLY A 53 -12.59 6.26 -3.95
CA GLY A 53 -12.34 7.48 -4.72
C GLY A 53 -11.82 8.63 -3.86
N SER A 54 -11.81 9.82 -4.44
CA SER A 54 -11.42 11.08 -3.79
C SER A 54 -12.54 12.11 -3.88
N ILE A 55 -12.52 13.08 -2.96
CA ILE A 55 -13.29 14.31 -3.10
C ILE A 55 -12.33 15.42 -3.47
N ASP A 56 -12.43 15.95 -4.69
CA ASP A 56 -11.44 16.86 -5.24
C ASP A 56 -11.85 18.33 -5.09
N TYR A 57 -10.89 19.23 -5.27
CA TYR A 57 -11.17 20.67 -5.30
C TYR A 57 -11.85 21.06 -6.62
N PRO A 58 -12.83 21.98 -6.62
CA PRO A 58 -13.52 22.39 -7.83
C PRO A 58 -12.59 23.12 -8.82
N ALA A 59 -12.66 22.72 -10.08
CA ALA A 59 -11.80 23.21 -11.18
C ALA A 59 -11.95 24.71 -11.51
N THR A 60 -12.95 25.40 -10.94
CA THR A 60 -13.14 26.86 -11.07
C THR A 60 -12.21 27.67 -10.16
N SER A 61 -11.04 27.13 -9.83
CA SER A 61 -10.08 27.72 -8.91
C SER A 61 -8.70 27.71 -9.57
N ASP A 62 -7.92 28.79 -9.41
CA ASP A 62 -6.50 28.93 -9.85
C ASP A 62 -5.53 27.98 -9.11
N PHE A 63 -5.95 26.74 -8.90
CA PHE A 63 -5.39 25.69 -8.07
C PHE A 63 -5.22 24.38 -8.85
N THR A 64 -5.78 24.29 -10.05
CA THR A 64 -5.43 23.25 -11.03
C THR A 64 -3.97 23.44 -11.41
N LEU A 65 -3.10 22.61 -10.83
CA LEU A 65 -1.95 22.16 -11.58
C LEU A 65 -2.50 21.34 -12.74
N GLU A 66 -1.94 21.52 -13.93
CA GLU A 66 -2.15 20.54 -15.00
C GLU A 66 -1.65 19.18 -14.50
N ASP A 67 -2.39 18.14 -14.88
CA ASP A 67 -2.32 16.76 -14.38
C ASP A 67 -2.81 16.51 -12.94
N SER A 68 -3.88 15.71 -12.83
CA SER A 68 -4.67 15.58 -11.59
C SER A 68 -5.20 14.18 -11.31
N HIS A 69 -4.55 13.12 -11.82
CA HIS A 69 -4.93 11.74 -11.49
C HIS A 69 -4.61 11.30 -10.05
N TYR A 70 -3.83 12.09 -9.29
CA TYR A 70 -3.43 11.73 -7.92
C TYR A 70 -3.23 12.92 -6.96
N SER A 71 -3.72 14.11 -7.31
CA SER A 71 -3.63 15.30 -6.44
C SER A 71 -4.49 15.12 -5.17
N PRO A 72 -3.93 15.29 -3.95
CA PRO A 72 -4.70 15.21 -2.71
C PRO A 72 -5.94 16.11 -2.69
N GLY A 73 -7.08 15.53 -2.37
CA GLY A 73 -8.39 16.17 -2.33
C GLY A 73 -8.71 16.91 -1.02
N ILE A 74 -10.00 17.09 -0.77
CA ILE A 74 -10.59 17.80 0.37
C ILE A 74 -10.76 16.82 1.57
N PRO A 75 -10.06 17.05 2.70
CA PRO A 75 -10.13 16.17 3.86
C PRO A 75 -11.38 16.45 4.72
N GLY A 76 -11.85 15.44 5.46
CA GLY A 76 -12.96 15.60 6.41
C GLY A 76 -14.37 15.71 5.79
N VAL A 77 -14.53 15.41 4.51
CA VAL A 77 -15.82 15.38 3.81
C VAL A 77 -16.56 14.09 4.15
N THR A 78 -17.84 14.17 4.53
CA THR A 78 -18.69 13.01 4.81
C THR A 78 -19.37 12.53 3.53
N VAL A 79 -18.94 11.38 3.03
CA VAL A 79 -19.26 10.80 1.71
C VAL A 79 -20.09 9.53 1.86
N TYR A 80 -20.95 9.23 0.88
CA TYR A 80 -21.74 8.01 0.79
C TYR A 80 -22.21 7.77 -0.65
N ALA A 81 -22.57 6.54 -0.99
CA ALA A 81 -23.20 6.20 -2.25
C ALA A 81 -24.71 6.10 -2.07
N LYS A 82 -25.48 6.55 -3.07
CA LYS A 82 -26.94 6.45 -3.09
C LYS A 82 -27.42 5.72 -4.33
N ASN A 83 -28.09 4.59 -4.14
CA ASN A 83 -28.58 3.77 -5.24
C ASN A 83 -29.68 4.52 -6.03
N THR A 84 -29.57 4.58 -7.35
CA THR A 84 -30.43 5.45 -8.17
C THR A 84 -31.84 4.91 -8.36
N SER A 85 -32.04 3.58 -8.26
CA SER A 85 -33.36 2.94 -8.42
C SER A 85 -34.12 2.74 -7.10
N THR A 86 -33.41 2.42 -6.01
CA THR A 86 -34.01 2.13 -4.70
C THR A 86 -33.91 3.29 -3.70
N LEU A 87 -33.13 4.32 -4.02
CA LEU A 87 -32.78 5.46 -3.14
C LEU A 87 -32.07 5.07 -1.83
N ALA A 88 -31.68 3.79 -1.67
CA ALA A 88 -30.96 3.30 -0.51
C ALA A 88 -29.56 3.96 -0.41
N GLU A 89 -29.21 4.37 0.81
CA GLU A 89 -27.91 5.00 1.11
C GLU A 89 -26.92 3.97 1.69
N SER A 90 -25.65 4.06 1.28
CA SER A 90 -24.55 3.31 1.90
C SER A 90 -24.26 3.83 3.33
N PRO A 91 -23.47 3.09 4.13
CA PRO A 91 -22.82 3.68 5.29
C PRO A 91 -22.04 4.94 4.90
N ARG A 92 -22.14 5.99 5.73
CA ARG A 92 -21.42 7.26 5.55
C ARG A 92 -19.97 7.10 6.01
N VAL A 93 -19.03 7.47 5.17
CA VAL A 93 -17.57 7.50 5.44
C VAL A 93 -17.07 8.94 5.49
N VAL A 94 -15.85 9.17 5.97
CA VAL A 94 -15.23 10.50 6.04
C VAL A 94 -13.92 10.44 5.27
N THR A 95 -13.62 11.46 4.46
CA THR A 95 -12.36 11.49 3.71
C THR A 95 -11.16 11.71 4.62
N ASP A 96 -10.07 11.01 4.31
CA ASP A 96 -8.80 11.10 5.04
C ASP A 96 -8.03 12.42 4.75
N SER A 97 -6.80 12.53 5.23
CA SER A 97 -5.93 13.69 4.99
C SER A 97 -5.54 13.91 3.51
N LYS A 98 -5.77 12.92 2.64
CA LYS A 98 -5.58 13.01 1.18
C LYS A 98 -6.90 13.25 0.43
N GLY A 99 -8.02 13.42 1.15
CA GLY A 99 -9.34 13.53 0.53
C GLY A 99 -9.90 12.20 0.00
N ALA A 100 -9.26 11.06 0.29
CA ALA A 100 -9.66 9.74 -0.20
C ALA A 100 -10.71 9.10 0.73
N PHE A 101 -11.57 8.25 0.16
CA PHE A 101 -12.58 7.49 0.89
C PHE A 101 -12.71 6.05 0.39
N VAL A 102 -13.12 5.15 1.29
CA VAL A 102 -13.48 3.76 0.97
C VAL A 102 -14.81 3.40 1.63
N ILE A 103 -15.87 3.27 0.82
CA ILE A 103 -17.20 2.81 1.24
C ILE A 103 -17.23 1.28 1.17
N PRO A 104 -17.71 0.57 2.23
CA PRO A 104 -17.83 -0.90 2.23
C PRO A 104 -18.63 -1.46 1.07
N ASN A 105 -18.51 -2.76 0.82
CA ASN A 105 -19.09 -3.40 -0.36
C ASN A 105 -20.62 -3.19 -0.45
N GLN A 106 -21.09 -2.62 -1.55
CA GLN A 106 -22.51 -2.37 -1.87
C GLN A 106 -23.13 -3.49 -2.73
N LEU A 107 -24.45 -3.52 -2.88
CA LEU A 107 -25.10 -4.46 -3.81
C LEU A 107 -24.96 -3.98 -5.25
N ALA A 108 -25.05 -4.88 -6.23
CA ALA A 108 -25.05 -4.46 -7.63
C ALA A 108 -26.20 -3.50 -7.95
N GLY A 109 -25.90 -2.52 -8.79
CA GLY A 109 -26.82 -1.45 -9.18
C GLY A 109 -26.08 -0.19 -9.59
N ASN A 110 -26.84 0.81 -10.03
CA ASN A 110 -26.34 2.12 -10.39
C ASN A 110 -26.44 3.07 -9.17
N TYR A 111 -25.45 3.93 -8.97
CA TYR A 111 -25.32 4.80 -7.80
C TYR A 111 -24.89 6.22 -8.18
N TYR A 112 -25.30 7.19 -7.36
CA TYR A 112 -24.68 8.52 -7.29
C TYR A 112 -23.67 8.55 -6.14
N LEU A 113 -22.58 9.30 -6.30
CA LEU A 113 -21.74 9.71 -5.18
C LEU A 113 -22.38 10.92 -4.50
N CYS A 114 -22.47 10.91 -3.18
CA CYS A 114 -23.14 11.95 -2.41
C CYS A 114 -22.32 12.37 -1.18
N TRP A 115 -22.53 13.60 -0.71
CA TRP A 115 -21.86 14.17 0.45
C TRP A 115 -22.82 15.05 1.26
N THR A 116 -22.73 15.00 2.59
CA THR A 116 -23.62 15.76 3.51
C THR A 116 -22.92 16.72 4.46
N GLY A 117 -21.59 16.72 4.47
CA GLY A 117 -20.80 17.57 5.35
C GLY A 117 -19.34 17.58 4.93
N GLY A 118 -18.59 18.56 5.40
CA GLY A 118 -17.20 18.79 5.05
C GLY A 118 -16.76 20.16 5.59
N PRO A 119 -15.65 20.71 5.10
CA PRO A 119 -15.30 22.11 5.36
C PRO A 119 -16.47 23.06 5.03
N PRO A 120 -16.71 24.10 5.86
CA PRO A 120 -17.68 25.14 5.54
C PRO A 120 -17.42 25.72 4.13
N GLY A 121 -18.48 26.08 3.41
CA GLY A 121 -18.38 26.53 2.01
C GLY A 121 -18.70 25.47 0.96
N ILE A 122 -18.92 24.21 1.34
CA ILE A 122 -19.38 23.14 0.44
C ILE A 122 -20.89 22.92 0.60
N THR A 123 -21.61 22.75 -0.51
CA THR A 123 -23.04 22.39 -0.50
C THR A 123 -23.21 20.88 -0.36
N ALA A 124 -24.08 20.42 0.54
CA ALA A 124 -24.48 19.01 0.60
C ALA A 124 -25.26 18.63 -0.68
N GLY A 125 -24.96 17.48 -1.28
CA GLY A 125 -25.55 17.08 -2.56
C GLY A 125 -25.09 15.71 -3.05
N CYS A 126 -25.38 15.43 -4.32
CA CYS A 126 -24.91 14.25 -5.04
C CYS A 126 -24.40 14.67 -6.42
N ASP A 127 -23.37 14.01 -6.93
CA ASP A 127 -23.05 14.06 -8.34
C ASP A 127 -24.08 13.21 -9.10
N THR A 128 -25.15 13.87 -9.55
CA THR A 128 -26.19 13.27 -10.39
C THR A 128 -25.83 13.26 -11.88
N ILE A 129 -24.70 13.86 -12.26
CA ILE A 129 -24.23 13.97 -13.64
C ILE A 129 -23.37 12.75 -14.00
N LYS A 130 -22.58 12.24 -13.03
CA LYS A 130 -21.73 11.05 -13.16
C LYS A 130 -22.23 9.89 -12.30
N PRO A 131 -23.38 9.26 -12.63
CA PRO A 131 -23.76 7.99 -12.01
C PRO A 131 -22.74 6.91 -12.37
N PHE A 132 -22.48 5.99 -11.45
CA PHE A 132 -21.55 4.87 -11.65
C PHE A 132 -22.19 3.52 -11.34
N ASP A 133 -21.67 2.48 -11.98
CA ASP A 133 -22.24 1.14 -11.97
C ASP A 133 -21.44 0.17 -11.11
N VAL A 134 -22.06 -0.32 -10.04
CA VAL A 134 -21.60 -1.50 -9.29
C VAL A 134 -22.10 -2.74 -10.05
N ILE A 135 -21.58 -2.99 -11.25
CA ILE A 135 -21.98 -4.14 -12.10
C ILE A 135 -21.16 -5.39 -11.76
N ASN A 136 -21.25 -5.82 -10.50
CA ASN A 136 -20.45 -6.88 -9.91
C ASN A 136 -18.94 -6.88 -10.20
N GLN A 137 -18.39 -5.67 -10.33
CA GLN A 137 -17.01 -5.40 -9.96
C GLN A 137 -16.82 -5.67 -8.46
N VAL A 138 -15.59 -5.99 -8.04
CA VAL A 138 -15.30 -6.33 -6.64
C VAL A 138 -14.83 -5.10 -5.84
N SER A 139 -14.30 -4.10 -6.54
CA SER A 139 -14.32 -2.70 -6.13
C SER A 139 -14.59 -1.83 -7.36
N VAL A 140 -15.27 -0.71 -7.18
CA VAL A 140 -15.44 0.37 -8.15
C VAL A 140 -14.49 1.49 -7.74
N ARG A 141 -13.50 1.78 -8.60
CA ARG A 141 -12.34 2.62 -8.30
C ARG A 141 -12.51 4.06 -8.77
N TYR A 142 -11.67 4.92 -8.18
CA TYR A 142 -11.43 6.30 -8.59
C TYR A 142 -12.71 7.01 -9.04
N ILE A 143 -13.65 7.16 -8.10
CA ILE A 143 -14.83 8.02 -8.28
C ILE A 143 -14.48 9.42 -7.76
N PRO A 144 -13.99 10.36 -8.60
CA PRO A 144 -13.75 11.73 -8.21
C PRO A 144 -15.09 12.45 -8.00
N GLY A 145 -15.37 12.82 -6.75
CA GLY A 145 -16.47 13.72 -6.42
C GLY A 145 -15.98 15.16 -6.39
N VAL A 146 -16.59 16.05 -7.19
CA VAL A 146 -16.28 17.49 -7.15
C VAL A 146 -17.44 18.21 -6.46
N PRO A 147 -17.31 18.63 -5.17
CA PRO A 147 -18.42 19.24 -4.46
C PRO A 147 -18.73 20.64 -4.98
N THR A 148 -20.01 20.94 -5.17
CA THR A 148 -20.45 22.28 -5.57
C THR A 148 -20.18 23.27 -4.43
N PRO A 149 -19.45 24.38 -4.67
CA PRO A 149 -19.34 25.48 -3.71
C PRO A 149 -20.72 25.98 -3.28
N ASN A 150 -20.83 26.45 -2.04
CA ASN A 150 -22.08 27.02 -1.53
C ASN A 150 -22.30 28.42 -2.15
N PRO A 151 -23.34 28.61 -3.00
CA PRO A 151 -23.58 29.90 -3.65
C PRO A 151 -24.00 31.00 -2.65
N ALA A 152 -24.39 30.65 -1.42
CA ALA A 152 -24.66 31.59 -0.33
C ALA A 152 -23.43 31.88 0.55
N ALA A 153 -22.26 31.32 0.23
CA ALA A 153 -20.99 31.59 0.91
C ALA A 153 -20.04 32.41 0.03
N ALA A 154 -19.18 33.21 0.67
CA ALA A 154 -17.91 33.60 0.09
C ALA A 154 -16.85 32.58 0.53
N VAL A 155 -16.00 32.12 -0.39
CA VAL A 155 -15.08 30.99 -0.15
C VAL A 155 -13.63 31.45 -0.28
N LEU A 156 -12.80 31.05 0.68
CA LEU A 156 -11.34 31.18 0.62
C LEU A 156 -10.71 29.80 0.45
N GLY A 157 -9.74 29.70 -0.43
CA GLY A 157 -8.82 28.56 -0.51
C GLY A 157 -7.37 29.02 -0.54
N GLY A 158 -6.44 28.12 -0.30
CA GLY A 158 -5.01 28.45 -0.28
C GLY A 158 -4.14 27.27 0.10
N PHE A 159 -2.84 27.51 0.16
CA PHE A 159 -1.86 26.59 0.72
C PHE A 159 -1.43 27.05 2.12
N VAL A 160 -1.26 26.11 3.06
CA VAL A 160 -0.55 26.33 4.32
C VAL A 160 0.84 25.70 4.23
N THR A 161 1.87 26.54 4.16
CA THR A 161 3.27 26.10 4.12
C THR A 161 3.92 26.17 5.51
N LEU A 162 4.81 25.22 5.79
CA LEU A 162 5.67 25.19 6.98
C LEU A 162 7.12 25.21 6.50
N PRO A 163 7.74 26.38 6.31
CA PRO A 163 9.08 26.47 5.72
C PRO A 163 10.13 25.81 6.61
N SER A 164 10.91 24.90 6.02
CA SER A 164 12.06 24.29 6.68
C SER A 164 13.18 25.32 6.82
N ALA A 165 13.74 25.47 8.02
CA ALA A 165 14.94 26.27 8.23
C ALA A 165 16.25 25.56 7.78
N VAL A 166 16.15 24.44 7.04
CA VAL A 166 17.27 23.69 6.45
C VAL A 166 17.07 23.56 4.93
N PRO A 167 17.93 24.19 4.10
CA PRO A 167 17.93 24.03 2.63
C PRO A 167 18.30 22.60 2.18
N PRO A 168 17.95 22.17 0.95
CA PRO A 168 17.26 22.92 -0.10
C PRO A 168 15.72 22.85 -0.04
N PHE A 169 15.14 22.03 0.84
CA PHE A 169 13.69 21.76 0.90
C PHE A 169 12.85 22.88 1.56
N ALA A 170 13.30 24.13 1.49
CA ALA A 170 12.77 25.25 2.28
C ALA A 170 11.37 25.71 1.84
N GLU A 171 11.01 25.55 0.56
CA GLU A 171 9.91 26.32 -0.05
C GLU A 171 8.54 25.61 -0.03
N HIS A 172 8.49 24.29 0.20
CA HIS A 172 7.25 23.49 0.05
C HIS A 172 6.99 22.45 1.15
N ALA A 173 7.71 22.50 2.29
CA ALA A 173 7.39 21.63 3.42
C ALA A 173 6.00 21.96 4.01
N THR A 174 5.28 20.93 4.47
CA THR A 174 3.91 21.02 4.99
C THR A 174 3.85 20.51 6.44
N CYS A 175 2.72 20.73 7.13
CA CYS A 175 2.48 20.20 8.47
C CYS A 175 2.18 18.68 8.49
N LEU A 176 2.56 17.92 7.46
CA LEU A 176 2.26 16.50 7.35
C LEU A 176 3.06 15.67 8.36
N HIS A 177 2.35 15.00 9.25
CA HIS A 177 2.86 13.90 10.06
C HIS A 177 1.79 12.80 10.08
N SER A 178 2.09 11.63 9.51
CA SER A 178 1.17 10.50 9.47
C SER A 178 1.90 9.22 9.89
N ASP A 179 1.46 8.64 11.00
CA ASP A 179 1.91 7.34 11.50
C ASP A 179 0.72 6.61 12.16
N PRO A 180 0.04 5.70 11.44
CA PRO A 180 -1.10 4.96 11.98
C PRO A 180 -0.76 4.07 13.17
N PHE A 181 0.51 3.69 13.37
CA PHE A 181 0.90 2.84 14.50
C PHE A 181 0.70 3.61 15.80
N PHE A 182 1.22 4.84 15.86
CA PHE A 182 0.96 5.80 16.95
C PHE A 182 -0.46 6.40 16.91
N GLY A 183 -1.18 6.25 15.81
CA GLY A 183 -2.51 6.83 15.60
C GLY A 183 -2.45 8.31 15.24
N ILE A 184 -1.37 8.73 14.57
CA ILE A 184 -1.11 10.10 14.17
C ILE A 184 -1.60 10.28 12.72
N ASP A 185 -2.49 11.25 12.53
CA ASP A 185 -2.84 11.81 11.23
C ASP A 185 -2.97 13.33 11.41
N GLN A 186 -1.86 14.03 11.22
CA GLN A 186 -1.73 15.46 11.42
C GLN A 186 -1.37 16.16 10.10
N THR A 187 -2.10 17.24 9.85
CA THR A 187 -1.81 18.27 8.84
C THR A 187 -2.24 19.62 9.41
N ALA A 188 -2.03 20.72 8.70
CA ALA A 188 -2.36 22.04 9.22
C ALA A 188 -3.88 22.21 9.44
N LYS A 189 -4.25 22.93 10.49
CA LYS A 189 -5.63 23.32 10.78
C LYS A 189 -5.80 24.82 10.52
N VAL A 190 -6.84 25.19 9.77
CA VAL A 190 -7.21 26.58 9.47
C VAL A 190 -8.52 26.92 10.18
N GLU A 191 -8.51 28.00 10.96
CA GLU A 191 -9.69 28.51 11.67
C GLU A 191 -9.99 29.94 11.24
N LEU A 192 -11.24 30.19 10.84
CA LEU A 192 -11.74 31.52 10.55
C LEU A 192 -12.24 32.17 11.83
N LEU A 193 -11.68 33.33 12.16
CA LEU A 193 -12.00 34.14 13.32
C LEU A 193 -12.81 35.37 12.90
N ASN A 194 -13.80 35.74 13.73
CA ASN A 194 -14.48 37.03 13.61
C ASN A 194 -13.66 38.20 14.22
N SER A 195 -14.21 39.41 14.17
CA SER A 195 -13.61 40.61 14.76
C SER A 195 -13.33 40.48 16.26
N SER A 196 -14.19 39.77 17.00
CA SER A 196 -14.00 39.44 18.43
C SER A 196 -12.97 38.33 18.70
N GLY A 197 -12.39 37.72 17.66
CA GLY A 197 -11.42 36.63 17.79
C GLY A 197 -12.02 35.24 18.03
N VAL A 198 -13.34 35.10 17.95
CA VAL A 198 -14.04 33.81 18.10
C VAL A 198 -13.96 33.03 16.79
N THR A 199 -13.59 31.75 16.88
CA THR A 199 -13.64 30.81 15.74
C THR A 199 -15.09 30.59 15.30
N ILE A 200 -15.42 30.96 14.06
CA ILE A 200 -16.75 30.82 13.45
C ILE A 200 -16.81 29.73 12.38
N ALA A 201 -15.67 29.31 11.84
CA ALA A 201 -15.55 28.16 10.94
C ALA A 201 -14.14 27.54 11.09
N SER A 202 -14.01 26.26 10.74
CA SER A 202 -12.71 25.57 10.72
C SER A 202 -12.63 24.55 9.60
N ALA A 203 -11.45 24.43 9.00
CA ALA A 203 -11.11 23.43 8.01
C ALA A 203 -9.77 22.78 8.36
N ARG A 204 -9.51 21.62 7.75
CA ARG A 204 -8.21 20.94 7.79
C ARG A 204 -7.58 21.08 6.40
N ALA A 205 -6.27 21.33 6.37
CA ALA A 205 -5.51 21.27 5.14
C ALA A 205 -5.22 19.80 4.77
N ASN A 206 -5.06 19.48 3.49
CA ASN A 206 -4.65 18.14 3.08
C ASN A 206 -3.13 17.94 3.23
N THR A 207 -2.60 16.82 2.74
CA THR A 207 -1.15 16.49 2.80
C THR A 207 -0.25 17.55 2.14
N ASP A 208 -0.76 18.24 1.11
CA ASP A 208 -0.07 19.29 0.36
C ASP A 208 -0.24 20.68 1.00
N GLY A 209 -0.91 20.76 2.15
CA GLY A 209 -1.25 22.02 2.79
C GLY A 209 -2.43 22.76 2.14
N ARG A 210 -3.06 22.25 1.06
CA ARG A 210 -4.24 22.88 0.45
C ARG A 210 -5.41 22.88 1.42
N TYR A 211 -6.15 23.98 1.52
CA TYR A 211 -7.37 24.09 2.31
C TYR A 211 -8.47 24.86 1.56
N ILE A 212 -9.71 24.69 2.03
CA ILE A 212 -10.89 25.47 1.62
C ILE A 212 -11.74 25.79 2.85
N ILE A 213 -12.22 27.03 2.97
CA ILE A 213 -13.09 27.49 4.05
C ILE A 213 -14.02 28.60 3.57
N GLY A 214 -15.33 28.39 3.74
CA GLY A 214 -16.38 29.31 3.33
C GLY A 214 -17.11 29.94 4.51
N LEU A 215 -17.58 31.16 4.27
CA LEU A 215 -18.36 31.97 5.19
C LEU A 215 -19.70 32.33 4.54
N THR A 216 -20.79 31.82 5.10
CA THR A 216 -22.16 32.18 4.71
C THR A 216 -22.49 33.57 5.25
N ASN A 217 -23.09 34.44 4.43
CA ASN A 217 -23.49 35.80 4.79
C ASN A 217 -22.35 36.63 5.45
N PRO A 218 -21.20 36.85 4.76
CA PRO A 218 -20.13 37.69 5.27
C PRO A 218 -20.64 39.12 5.51
N VAL A 219 -20.37 39.66 6.70
CA VAL A 219 -20.71 41.04 7.04
C VAL A 219 -19.74 41.98 6.30
N PRO A 220 -20.23 42.88 5.42
CA PRO A 220 -19.37 43.79 4.67
C PRO A 220 -18.54 44.68 5.61
N GLY A 221 -17.24 44.80 5.33
CA GLY A 221 -16.32 45.61 6.15
C GLY A 221 -15.95 45.01 7.51
N ALA A 222 -16.35 43.78 7.84
CA ALA A 222 -15.93 43.12 9.07
C ALA A 222 -14.49 42.58 8.98
N ASN A 223 -13.71 42.80 10.03
CA ASN A 223 -12.32 42.36 10.14
C ASN A 223 -12.23 40.87 10.47
N TYR A 224 -12.37 40.02 9.46
CA TYR A 224 -12.11 38.58 9.55
C TYR A 224 -10.61 38.27 9.59
N ARG A 225 -10.23 37.16 10.22
CA ARG A 225 -8.85 36.67 10.28
C ARG A 225 -8.79 35.15 10.10
N LEU A 226 -7.80 34.65 9.38
CA LEU A 226 -7.48 33.22 9.34
C LEU A 226 -6.35 32.93 10.33
N LYS A 227 -6.57 31.94 11.19
CA LYS A 227 -5.56 31.36 12.09
C LYS A 227 -5.17 29.99 11.54
N ALA A 228 -4.01 29.89 10.92
CA ALA A 228 -3.42 28.60 10.57
C ALA A 228 -2.58 28.07 11.74
N SER A 229 -2.53 26.75 11.89
CA SER A 229 -1.81 26.10 12.98
C SER A 229 -1.25 24.73 12.61
N CYS A 230 -0.02 24.47 13.06
CA CYS A 230 0.61 23.16 13.12
C CYS A 230 1.02 22.91 14.57
N GLY A 231 0.17 22.22 15.33
CA GLY A 231 0.27 22.13 16.79
C GLY A 231 0.27 23.50 17.48
N ASN A 232 1.41 23.85 18.07
CA ASN A 232 1.74 25.11 18.72
C ASN A 232 2.27 26.17 17.75
N SER A 233 2.84 25.80 16.59
CA SER A 233 3.19 26.76 15.54
C SER A 233 1.91 27.36 14.95
N LYS A 234 1.78 28.69 15.01
CA LYS A 234 0.53 29.42 14.74
C LYS A 234 0.85 30.74 14.05
N VAL A 235 0.03 31.11 13.07
CA VAL A 235 0.02 32.43 12.44
C VAL A 235 -1.41 32.92 12.30
N VAL A 236 -1.62 34.22 12.43
CA VAL A 236 -2.92 34.88 12.22
C VAL A 236 -2.76 35.95 11.16
N VAL A 237 -3.48 35.82 10.06
CA VAL A 237 -3.49 36.76 8.93
C VAL A 237 -4.88 37.39 8.77
N THR A 238 -4.95 38.62 8.27
CA THR A 238 -6.23 39.25 7.90
C THR A 238 -6.86 38.49 6.75
N ALA A 239 -8.17 38.23 6.81
CA ALA A 239 -8.91 37.49 5.79
C ALA A 239 -9.83 38.43 5.00
N ALA A 240 -9.63 38.51 3.69
CA ALA A 240 -10.46 39.33 2.80
C ALA A 240 -11.44 38.43 2.05
N PHE A 241 -12.69 38.38 2.49
CA PHE A 241 -13.76 37.70 1.74
C PHE A 241 -14.30 38.63 0.65
N GLY A 242 -14.48 38.09 -0.56
CA GLY A 242 -15.20 38.75 -1.63
C GLY A 242 -16.72 38.72 -1.41
N ALA A 243 -17.48 39.04 -2.46
CA ALA A 243 -18.93 38.90 -2.42
C ALA A 243 -19.36 37.44 -2.26
N VAL A 244 -20.59 37.22 -1.80
CA VAL A 244 -21.23 35.89 -1.80
C VAL A 244 -21.22 35.31 -3.22
N GLY A 245 -20.86 34.03 -3.36
CA GLY A 245 -20.65 33.36 -4.64
C GLY A 245 -19.27 33.58 -5.27
N THR A 246 -18.38 34.36 -4.63
CA THR A 246 -16.97 34.47 -5.07
C THR A 246 -16.05 33.49 -4.35
N TYR A 247 -14.96 33.15 -5.04
CA TYR A 247 -13.87 32.33 -4.55
C TYR A 247 -12.56 33.13 -4.66
N LEU A 248 -11.77 33.20 -3.59
CA LEU A 248 -10.49 33.92 -3.58
C LEU A 248 -9.37 33.02 -3.03
N LYS A 249 -8.17 33.23 -3.57
CA LYS A 249 -6.93 32.59 -3.11
C LYS A 249 -6.30 33.40 -1.96
N GLN A 250 -5.89 32.71 -0.90
CA GLN A 250 -5.09 33.28 0.19
C GLN A 250 -4.14 32.21 0.75
N ASP A 251 -2.85 32.29 0.42
CA ASP A 251 -1.84 31.39 0.97
C ASP A 251 -1.38 31.87 2.36
N ILE A 252 -0.98 30.92 3.21
CA ILE A 252 -0.60 31.18 4.61
C ILE A 252 0.72 30.47 4.94
N GLN A 253 1.74 31.25 5.29
CA GLN A 253 3.04 30.74 5.70
C GLN A 253 3.13 30.70 7.24
N LEU A 254 3.37 29.52 7.80
CA LEU A 254 3.68 29.35 9.23
C LEU A 254 5.11 29.84 9.53
N PRO A 255 5.43 30.15 10.80
CA PRO A 255 6.80 30.38 11.24
C PRO A 255 7.71 29.21 10.83
N ALA A 256 8.93 29.53 10.37
CA ALA A 256 9.92 28.52 10.03
C ALA A 256 10.30 27.68 11.25
N ASN A 257 10.58 26.41 11.00
CA ASN A 257 10.80 25.40 12.04
C ASN A 257 11.86 24.40 11.57
N LYS A 258 12.69 23.89 12.47
CA LYS A 258 13.57 22.75 12.20
C LYS A 258 12.88 21.44 12.58
N THR A 259 13.40 20.33 12.09
CA THR A 259 12.92 19.00 12.47
C THR A 259 13.81 18.43 13.57
N PRO A 260 13.25 17.80 14.63
CA PRO A 260 14.03 17.08 15.62
C PRO A 260 14.99 16.06 14.99
N SER A 261 16.19 15.99 15.55
CA SER A 261 17.18 14.98 15.19
C SER A 261 17.29 13.93 16.30
N ILE A 262 17.33 12.65 15.94
CA ILE A 262 17.68 11.59 16.89
C ILE A 262 19.08 11.08 16.55
N SER A 263 20.00 11.25 17.48
CA SER A 263 21.40 10.81 17.35
C SER A 263 21.62 9.39 17.86
N LYS A 264 20.76 8.92 18.78
CA LYS A 264 20.95 7.64 19.48
C LYS A 264 19.66 7.13 20.13
N MET A 265 19.48 5.82 20.11
CA MET A 265 18.48 5.11 20.91
C MET A 265 19.11 3.82 21.44
N ILE A 266 19.11 3.60 22.75
CA ILE A 266 19.75 2.42 23.37
C ILE A 266 18.90 1.83 24.49
N ALA A 267 18.91 0.50 24.59
CA ALA A 267 18.39 -0.24 25.74
C ALA A 267 19.55 -0.66 26.67
N LYS A 268 19.34 -0.57 27.99
CA LYS A 268 20.23 -1.10 29.02
C LYS A 268 19.46 -2.03 29.96
N PHE A 269 20.10 -3.13 30.34
CA PHE A 269 19.60 -4.05 31.36
C PHE A 269 20.35 -3.84 32.69
N GLN A 270 19.70 -4.13 33.82
CA GLN A 270 20.29 -3.92 35.14
C GLN A 270 21.62 -4.68 35.31
N GLY A 271 22.63 -4.00 35.84
CA GLY A 271 23.98 -4.56 36.03
C GLY A 271 24.84 -4.63 34.75
N GLN A 272 24.31 -4.26 33.58
CA GLN A 272 25.08 -4.25 32.32
C GLN A 272 25.63 -2.85 32.00
N PRO A 273 26.96 -2.67 31.85
CA PRO A 273 27.54 -1.36 31.54
C PRO A 273 27.30 -0.94 30.08
N ARG A 274 27.22 -1.92 29.17
CA ARG A 274 27.00 -1.74 27.72
C ARG A 274 25.52 -1.86 27.36
N PRO A 275 25.07 -1.29 26.23
CA PRO A 275 23.71 -1.53 25.71
C PRO A 275 23.47 -3.02 25.42
N VAL A 276 22.20 -3.42 25.42
CA VAL A 276 21.77 -4.81 25.16
C VAL A 276 20.92 -4.91 23.90
N SER A 277 21.06 -6.03 23.19
CA SER A 277 20.22 -6.45 22.06
C SER A 277 19.35 -7.66 22.38
N GLY A 278 19.53 -8.29 23.55
CA GLY A 278 18.70 -9.39 24.03
C GLY A 278 18.67 -9.49 25.55
N VAL A 279 17.55 -9.95 26.09
CA VAL A 279 17.35 -10.22 27.53
C VAL A 279 16.42 -11.43 27.74
N PRO A 280 16.45 -12.10 28.90
CA PRO A 280 15.46 -13.14 29.22
C PRO A 280 14.01 -12.62 29.19
N LEU A 281 13.07 -13.53 28.96
CA LEU A 281 11.62 -13.27 29.04
C LEU A 281 11.22 -12.58 30.36
N GLY A 282 10.25 -11.69 30.29
CA GLY A 282 9.67 -10.98 31.44
C GLY A 282 10.59 -9.94 32.10
N LYS A 283 11.78 -9.67 31.54
CA LYS A 283 12.72 -8.69 32.09
C LYS A 283 12.42 -7.27 31.62
N THR A 284 12.75 -6.31 32.47
CA THR A 284 12.60 -4.88 32.18
C THR A 284 13.95 -4.29 31.76
N VAL A 285 13.95 -3.56 30.64
CA VAL A 285 15.07 -2.74 30.19
C VAL A 285 14.74 -1.25 30.36
N ARG A 286 15.76 -0.45 30.64
CA ARG A 286 15.69 1.01 30.52
C ARG A 286 16.05 1.38 29.10
N VAL A 287 15.15 2.03 28.37
CA VAL A 287 15.44 2.56 27.04
C VAL A 287 15.60 4.07 27.13
N THR A 288 16.65 4.60 26.51
CA THR A 288 16.95 6.03 26.47
C THR A 288 17.20 6.45 25.02
N VAL A 289 16.55 7.52 24.60
CA VAL A 289 16.77 8.21 23.33
C VAL A 289 17.54 9.50 23.57
N THR A 290 18.39 9.89 22.63
CA THR A 290 19.11 11.17 22.62
C THR A 290 18.69 11.92 21.38
N ALA A 291 17.73 12.81 21.57
CA ALA A 291 17.22 13.71 20.56
C ALA A 291 17.61 15.16 20.86
N ALA A 292 17.71 15.98 19.83
CA ALA A 292 17.95 17.41 19.91
C ALA A 292 17.23 18.12 18.77
N ASP A 293 16.64 19.27 19.07
CA ASP A 293 16.18 20.21 18.05
C ASP A 293 17.28 21.23 17.72
N GLY A 294 17.25 21.76 16.50
CA GLY A 294 18.11 22.88 16.10
C GLY A 294 17.53 24.26 16.44
N ASP A 295 16.31 24.32 16.97
CA ASP A 295 15.68 25.51 17.55
C ASP A 295 15.73 25.41 19.09
N ALA A 296 16.65 26.16 19.71
CA ALA A 296 17.03 25.99 21.12
C ALA A 296 15.93 26.34 22.16
N THR A 297 14.78 26.86 21.72
CA THR A 297 13.61 27.16 22.56
C THR A 297 12.63 25.99 22.69
N ASP A 298 12.84 24.92 21.91
CA ASP A 298 11.76 24.00 21.60
C ASP A 298 11.77 22.79 22.53
N THR A 299 10.60 22.51 23.10
CA THR A 299 10.43 21.41 24.05
C THR A 299 10.09 20.16 23.27
N LEU A 300 11.02 19.20 23.25
CA LEU A 300 10.79 17.90 22.65
C LEU A 300 9.84 17.06 23.51
N HIS A 301 8.80 16.56 22.86
CA HIS A 301 7.86 15.58 23.38
C HIS A 301 8.12 14.21 22.76
N TYR A 302 7.76 13.17 23.50
CA TYR A 302 8.03 11.78 23.12
C TYR A 302 6.72 10.99 23.15
N ARG A 303 6.52 10.10 22.18
CA ARG A 303 5.43 9.12 22.17
C ARG A 303 6.05 7.73 22.03
N TRP A 304 5.79 6.84 22.98
CA TRP A 304 6.40 5.52 23.03
C TRP A 304 5.38 4.40 22.82
N GLN A 305 5.69 3.46 21.92
CA GLN A 305 4.82 2.31 21.67
C GLN A 305 5.61 1.05 21.33
N ALA A 306 5.23 -0.09 21.90
CA ALA A 306 5.86 -1.39 21.67
C ALA A 306 4.92 -2.36 20.94
N THR A 307 5.48 -3.32 20.20
CA THR A 307 4.71 -4.43 19.60
C THR A 307 4.24 -5.43 20.65
N ALA A 308 4.98 -5.56 21.75
CA ALA A 308 4.62 -6.42 22.87
C ALA A 308 5.30 -5.96 24.17
N GLY A 309 4.81 -6.46 25.30
CA GLY A 309 5.28 -6.08 26.64
C GLY A 309 4.52 -4.89 27.20
N LEU A 310 5.08 -4.25 28.24
CA LEU A 310 4.52 -3.08 28.91
C LEU A 310 5.56 -1.95 28.92
N VAL A 311 5.17 -0.76 28.49
CA VAL A 311 5.99 0.46 28.55
C VAL A 311 5.44 1.37 29.65
N LEU A 312 6.31 1.95 30.45
CA LEU A 312 5.99 2.88 31.54
C LEU A 312 6.73 4.21 31.35
N ALA A 313 6.04 5.31 31.69
CA ALA A 313 6.31 6.69 31.29
C ALA A 313 6.11 6.91 29.78
N LEU A 314 5.30 7.92 29.41
CA LEU A 314 4.80 8.07 28.04
C LEU A 314 5.38 9.28 27.30
N ASP A 315 5.80 10.33 28.01
CA ASP A 315 6.45 11.53 27.44
C ASP A 315 7.76 11.81 28.21
N SER A 316 8.87 11.24 27.73
CA SER A 316 10.21 11.36 28.32
C SER A 316 11.27 10.81 27.37
N PRO A 317 12.52 11.34 27.36
CA PRO A 317 13.65 10.72 26.66
C PRO A 317 14.10 9.37 27.29
N THR A 318 13.49 8.91 28.38
CA THR A 318 13.77 7.62 28.99
C THR A 318 12.49 6.92 29.45
N VAL A 319 12.35 5.65 29.07
CA VAL A 319 11.23 4.79 29.49
C VAL A 319 11.70 3.45 30.04
N TRP A 320 10.82 2.78 30.77
CA TRP A 320 11.03 1.40 31.21
C TRP A 320 10.13 0.48 30.39
N TRP A 321 10.72 -0.53 29.75
CA TRP A 321 10.00 -1.49 28.91
C TRP A 321 10.20 -2.90 29.46
N THR A 322 9.12 -3.50 29.92
CA THR A 322 9.06 -4.90 30.37
C THR A 322 8.71 -5.80 29.20
N LEU A 323 9.67 -6.62 28.78
CA LEU A 323 9.51 -7.57 27.68
C LEU A 323 8.48 -8.65 28.05
N PRO A 324 7.82 -9.29 27.06
CA PRO A 324 6.87 -10.38 27.31
C PRO A 324 7.46 -11.51 28.16
N ALA A 325 6.65 -12.05 29.08
CA ALA A 325 6.99 -13.21 29.90
C ALA A 325 6.92 -14.55 29.14
N THR A 326 6.38 -14.54 27.93
CA THR A 326 6.22 -15.70 27.03
C THR A 326 6.50 -15.27 25.59
N GLY A 327 6.84 -16.22 24.72
CA GLY A 327 7.07 -15.94 23.30
C GLY A 327 8.48 -15.46 22.98
N LYS A 328 9.37 -16.41 22.71
CA LYS A 328 10.75 -16.16 22.29
C LYS A 328 10.78 -15.57 20.88
N GLY A 329 11.50 -14.47 20.72
CA GLY A 329 11.71 -13.78 19.44
C GLY A 329 12.15 -12.33 19.62
N LEU A 330 12.13 -11.57 18.53
CA LEU A 330 12.33 -10.13 18.49
C LEU A 330 11.06 -9.39 18.89
N HIS A 331 11.21 -8.43 19.79
CA HIS A 331 10.19 -7.43 20.12
C HIS A 331 10.72 -6.05 19.77
N PHE A 332 9.84 -5.12 19.45
CA PHE A 332 10.22 -3.76 19.01
C PHE A 332 9.57 -2.72 19.91
N LEU A 333 10.35 -1.68 20.23
CA LEU A 333 9.90 -0.46 20.87
C LEU A 333 10.23 0.71 19.96
N TYR A 334 9.21 1.50 19.65
CA TYR A 334 9.27 2.69 18.82
C TYR A 334 9.15 3.94 19.69
N VAL A 335 9.81 5.01 19.27
CA VAL A 335 9.61 6.37 19.77
C VAL A 335 9.37 7.29 18.58
N ASP A 336 8.33 8.11 18.68
CA ASP A 336 8.14 9.32 17.88
C ASP A 336 8.55 10.51 18.77
N VAL A 337 9.34 11.44 18.22
CA VAL A 337 9.86 12.63 18.91
C VAL A 337 9.41 13.87 18.15
N ASP A 338 8.68 14.74 18.82
CA ASP A 338 7.81 15.77 18.23
C ASP A 338 8.05 17.11 18.97
N ASP A 339 8.22 18.22 18.24
CA ASP A 339 8.48 19.57 18.77
C ASP A 339 7.20 20.39 19.05
N HIS A 340 6.04 19.80 18.78
CA HIS A 340 4.71 20.40 18.71
C HIS A 340 4.57 21.59 17.76
N LYS A 341 5.51 21.86 16.86
CA LYS A 341 5.45 22.92 15.83
C LYS A 341 5.41 22.38 14.39
N GLY A 342 5.65 21.08 14.22
CA GLY A 342 5.48 20.33 12.97
C GLY A 342 6.66 19.44 12.63
N GLY A 343 7.82 19.67 13.26
CA GLY A 343 8.94 18.77 13.19
C GLY A 343 8.71 17.53 14.03
N HIS A 344 8.97 16.37 13.42
CA HIS A 344 8.89 15.08 14.10
C HIS A 344 9.98 14.13 13.58
N LYS A 345 10.37 13.15 14.40
CA LYS A 345 11.31 12.11 14.03
C LYS A 345 11.05 10.82 14.80
N SER A 346 10.91 9.71 14.06
CA SER A 346 10.73 8.38 14.65
C SER A 346 12.00 7.53 14.62
N GLN A 347 12.22 6.75 15.68
CA GLN A 347 13.25 5.70 15.74
C GLN A 347 12.73 4.47 16.52
N ARG A 348 13.41 3.33 16.38
CA ARG A 348 13.11 2.10 17.12
C ARG A 348 14.35 1.42 17.71
N VAL A 349 14.12 0.56 18.68
CA VAL A 349 15.06 -0.46 19.17
C VAL A 349 14.40 -1.83 19.12
N ALA A 350 15.18 -2.86 18.78
CA ALA A 350 14.76 -4.26 18.77
C ALA A 350 15.47 -5.02 19.89
N ILE A 351 14.75 -5.90 20.58
CA ILE A 351 15.29 -6.73 21.67
C ILE A 351 14.84 -8.18 21.50
N SER A 352 15.80 -9.10 21.42
CA SER A 352 15.54 -10.55 21.42
C SER A 352 15.23 -11.07 22.82
N THR A 353 14.36 -12.07 22.87
CA THR A 353 14.02 -12.85 24.08
C THR A 353 14.33 -14.34 23.95
N ASP A 354 15.08 -14.73 22.91
CA ASP A 354 15.38 -16.12 22.61
C ASP A 354 16.35 -16.77 23.62
N GLY A 355 17.20 -15.97 24.24
CA GLY A 355 18.30 -16.42 25.09
C GLY A 355 18.49 -15.61 26.38
N GLY A 356 19.76 -15.49 26.80
CA GLY A 356 20.17 -14.74 27.97
C GLY A 356 20.31 -13.23 27.70
N VAL A 357 21.13 -12.57 28.50
CA VAL A 357 21.54 -11.19 28.25
C VAL A 357 22.54 -11.16 27.10
N VAL A 358 22.22 -10.45 26.02
CA VAL A 358 23.09 -10.25 24.86
C VAL A 358 23.48 -8.79 24.79
N VAL A 359 24.77 -8.51 24.82
CA VAL A 359 25.32 -7.15 24.64
C VAL A 359 25.14 -6.75 23.17
N ALA A 360 24.61 -5.55 22.93
CA ALA A 360 24.56 -5.00 21.59
C ALA A 360 25.99 -4.74 21.10
N THR A 361 26.32 -5.30 19.94
CA THR A 361 27.52 -4.90 19.19
C THR A 361 27.40 -3.42 18.80
N SER A 362 28.54 -2.76 18.57
CA SER A 362 28.53 -1.43 17.91
C SER A 362 27.71 -1.51 16.62
N PRO A 363 26.98 -0.45 16.24
CA PRO A 363 26.25 -0.45 14.98
C PRO A 363 27.23 -0.69 13.84
N VAL A 364 27.17 -1.89 13.27
CA VAL A 364 27.64 -2.13 11.90
C VAL A 364 26.81 -1.18 11.03
N ALA A 365 27.43 -0.57 10.01
CA ALA A 365 26.68 0.23 9.05
C ALA A 365 25.47 -0.59 8.57
N PRO A 366 24.25 -0.01 8.49
CA PRO A 366 23.07 -0.76 8.09
C PRO A 366 23.35 -1.48 6.77
N VAL A 367 23.24 -2.81 6.77
CA VAL A 367 23.31 -3.57 5.52
C VAL A 367 22.07 -3.17 4.74
N SER A 368 22.27 -2.49 3.60
CA SER A 368 21.18 -2.07 2.72
C SER A 368 20.32 -3.28 2.39
N LEU A 369 19.04 -3.23 2.76
CA LEU A 369 18.07 -4.24 2.36
C LEU A 369 17.69 -4.04 0.89
N PRO A 370 17.16 -5.04 0.18
CA PRO A 370 16.58 -4.83 -1.14
C PRO A 370 15.43 -3.80 -1.10
N SER A 371 14.67 -3.77 0.00
CA SER A 371 13.67 -2.73 0.29
C SER A 371 14.27 -1.33 0.44
N ASP A 372 15.58 -1.18 0.69
CA ASP A 372 16.26 0.12 0.81
C ASP A 372 16.60 0.80 -0.52
N ASN A 373 16.29 0.13 -1.63
CA ASN A 373 16.34 0.70 -2.96
C ASN A 373 15.02 1.40 -3.36
N PHE A 374 13.94 1.26 -2.58
CA PHE A 374 12.70 2.01 -2.81
C PHE A 374 12.74 3.40 -2.17
N PRO A 375 12.32 4.45 -2.91
CA PRO A 375 12.08 5.78 -2.34
C PRO A 375 11.12 5.74 -1.15
N GLU A 376 11.23 6.77 -0.30
CA GLU A 376 10.40 6.98 0.90
C GLU A 376 10.60 5.91 2.00
N ALA A 377 11.05 6.36 3.18
CA ALA A 377 11.61 5.49 4.23
C ALA A 377 10.60 4.54 4.89
N ASP A 378 9.31 4.74 4.67
CA ASP A 378 8.20 4.02 5.26
C ASP A 378 7.35 3.25 4.24
N ARG A 379 7.55 3.40 2.93
CA ARG A 379 6.52 3.00 1.95
C ARG A 379 6.58 1.60 1.35
N PHE A 380 7.67 0.83 1.47
CA PHE A 380 7.79 -0.44 0.73
C PHE A 380 6.58 -1.39 0.94
N LEU A 381 6.29 -1.80 2.18
CA LEU A 381 5.10 -2.62 2.49
C LEU A 381 3.81 -1.82 2.71
N SER A 382 3.76 -0.52 2.42
CA SER A 382 2.52 0.29 2.39
C SER A 382 2.26 0.97 1.05
N TYR A 383 2.99 0.58 0.00
CA TYR A 383 2.89 1.14 -1.35
C TYR A 383 1.49 0.96 -1.96
N ARG A 384 0.87 -0.20 -1.71
CA ARG A 384 -0.51 -0.51 -2.08
C ARG A 384 -1.56 0.25 -1.24
N GLY A 385 -1.14 0.89 -0.15
CA GLY A 385 -2.01 1.48 0.84
C GLY A 385 -1.50 1.43 2.29
N ILE A 386 -2.03 2.35 3.10
CA ILE A 386 -1.75 2.50 4.52
C ILE A 386 -3.01 2.11 5.31
N ASP A 387 -3.03 0.90 5.88
CA ASP A 387 -4.09 0.48 6.81
C ASP A 387 -3.96 1.15 8.19
N THR A 388 -5.06 1.19 8.93
CA THR A 388 -5.10 1.66 10.33
C THR A 388 -5.31 0.50 11.30
N ARG A 389 -5.17 0.78 12.61
CA ARG A 389 -5.55 -0.17 13.67
C ARG A 389 -7.02 -0.58 13.58
N LYS A 390 -7.89 0.34 13.15
CA LYS A 390 -9.32 0.10 13.03
C LYS A 390 -9.60 -0.85 11.88
N SER A 391 -9.07 -0.59 10.69
CA SER A 391 -9.23 -1.47 9.53
C SER A 391 -8.70 -2.88 9.74
N ALA A 392 -7.52 -3.03 10.35
CA ALA A 392 -6.97 -4.35 10.68
C ALA A 392 -7.88 -5.16 11.61
N CYS A 393 -8.50 -4.50 12.59
CA CYS A 393 -9.46 -5.16 13.46
C CYS A 393 -10.75 -5.51 12.70
N GLU A 394 -11.28 -4.60 11.87
CA GLU A 394 -12.48 -4.87 11.07
C GLU A 394 -12.25 -5.99 10.04
N TYR A 395 -11.07 -6.08 9.43
CA TYR A 395 -10.65 -7.20 8.56
C TYR A 395 -10.65 -8.53 9.31
N TYR A 396 -10.04 -8.57 10.50
CA TYR A 396 -10.06 -9.75 11.35
C TYR A 396 -11.44 -10.08 11.92
N LYS A 397 -12.32 -9.09 12.09
CA LYS A 397 -13.73 -9.32 12.45
C LYS A 397 -14.48 -9.96 11.28
N ALA A 398 -14.24 -9.49 10.05
CA ALA A 398 -14.81 -10.06 8.84
C ALA A 398 -14.40 -11.55 8.63
N LEU A 399 -13.15 -11.89 8.99
CA LEU A 399 -12.59 -13.25 9.03
C LEU A 399 -12.98 -14.11 10.25
N HIS A 400 -13.76 -13.57 11.20
CA HIS A 400 -14.11 -14.23 12.48
C HIS A 400 -12.87 -14.60 13.33
N ALA A 401 -11.77 -13.85 13.18
CA ALA A 401 -10.55 -13.98 13.99
C ALA A 401 -10.64 -13.18 15.30
N VAL A 402 -11.52 -12.17 15.35
CA VAL A 402 -11.88 -11.39 16.55
C VAL A 402 -13.40 -11.23 16.62
N VAL A 403 -13.96 -11.05 17.82
CA VAL A 403 -15.42 -10.97 18.02
C VAL A 403 -15.97 -9.59 17.65
N ALA A 404 -15.32 -8.52 18.10
CA ALA A 404 -15.70 -7.14 17.80
C ALA A 404 -14.49 -6.20 17.94
N CYS A 405 -14.67 -4.94 17.57
CA CYS A 405 -13.63 -3.91 17.57
C CYS A 405 -14.14 -2.64 18.27
N ASN A 406 -13.35 -2.06 19.17
CA ASN A 406 -13.71 -0.79 19.81
C ASN A 406 -13.49 0.41 18.87
N ALA A 407 -13.75 1.63 19.36
CA ALA A 407 -13.56 2.86 18.60
C ALA A 407 -12.10 3.08 18.16
N ASN A 408 -11.14 2.69 19.00
CA ASN A 408 -9.70 2.82 18.74
C ASN A 408 -9.15 1.65 17.89
N GLY A 409 -10.00 0.74 17.39
CA GLY A 409 -9.56 -0.43 16.63
C GLY A 409 -8.95 -1.57 17.46
N ASN A 410 -9.04 -1.54 18.80
CA ASN A 410 -8.59 -2.67 19.61
C ASN A 410 -9.64 -3.80 19.57
N PRO A 411 -9.23 -5.09 19.47
CA PRO A 411 -10.15 -6.22 19.54
C PRO A 411 -10.85 -6.33 20.90
N ILE A 412 -12.11 -6.70 20.86
CA ILE A 412 -12.95 -7.00 22.04
C ILE A 412 -13.18 -8.51 22.09
N GLY A 413 -13.01 -9.10 23.28
CA GLY A 413 -13.23 -10.53 23.51
C GLY A 413 -12.05 -11.41 23.07
N PRO A 414 -12.26 -12.73 22.96
CA PRO A 414 -11.23 -13.67 22.51
C PRO A 414 -10.76 -13.37 21.09
N THR A 415 -9.46 -13.53 20.86
CA THR A 415 -8.83 -13.48 19.53
C THR A 415 -8.28 -14.84 19.15
N LEU A 416 -8.23 -15.14 17.85
CA LEU A 416 -7.61 -16.35 17.32
C LEU A 416 -6.13 -16.39 17.72
N THR A 417 -5.67 -17.51 18.27
CA THR A 417 -4.24 -17.72 18.56
C THR A 417 -3.58 -18.56 17.47
N PHE A 418 -2.25 -18.47 17.35
CA PHE A 418 -1.51 -19.27 16.36
C PHE A 418 -1.75 -20.77 16.57
N THR A 419 -1.72 -21.26 17.82
CA THR A 419 -2.01 -22.66 18.15
C THR A 419 -3.41 -23.11 17.73
N GLN A 420 -4.42 -22.23 17.87
CA GLN A 420 -5.78 -22.51 17.37
C GLN A 420 -5.81 -22.56 15.84
N TRP A 421 -5.13 -21.64 15.15
CA TRP A 421 -5.04 -21.65 13.68
C TRP A 421 -4.29 -22.89 13.16
N LEU A 422 -3.18 -23.29 13.80
CA LEU A 422 -2.42 -24.51 13.50
C LEU A 422 -3.29 -25.75 13.65
N THR A 423 -4.07 -25.82 14.74
CA THR A 423 -4.98 -26.94 15.02
C THR A 423 -6.13 -27.00 14.00
N ARG A 424 -6.75 -25.86 13.68
CA ARG A 424 -7.80 -25.72 12.65
C ARG A 424 -7.35 -26.22 11.28
N ASN A 425 -6.06 -26.06 10.97
CA ASN A 425 -5.46 -26.42 9.68
C ASN A 425 -4.67 -27.74 9.71
N ASP A 426 -4.74 -28.49 10.82
CA ASP A 426 -3.97 -29.72 11.10
C ASP A 426 -2.51 -29.62 10.64
N ILE A 427 -1.82 -28.53 10.98
CA ILE A 427 -0.43 -28.29 10.57
C ILE A 427 0.46 -28.22 11.81
N GLY A 428 1.67 -28.75 11.71
CA GLY A 428 2.64 -28.83 12.81
C GLY A 428 3.09 -27.45 13.27
N ALA A 429 3.56 -27.36 14.51
CA ALA A 429 4.20 -26.15 15.03
C ALA A 429 5.57 -25.93 14.35
N PRO A 430 6.12 -24.69 14.34
CA PRO A 430 7.33 -24.36 13.56
C PRO A 430 8.51 -25.30 13.85
N ASN A 431 8.76 -25.52 15.15
CA ASN A 431 9.81 -26.40 15.67
C ASN A 431 9.29 -27.78 16.09
N GLY A 432 8.02 -28.11 15.77
CA GLY A 432 7.39 -29.39 16.08
C GLY A 432 7.56 -30.42 14.95
N PRO A 433 7.21 -31.69 15.18
CA PRO A 433 7.17 -32.69 14.12
C PRO A 433 6.20 -32.27 13.01
N ALA A 434 6.57 -32.55 11.76
CA ALA A 434 5.67 -32.37 10.62
C ALA A 434 4.47 -33.33 10.76
N LYS A 435 3.27 -32.85 10.42
CA LYS A 435 2.09 -33.71 10.30
C LYS A 435 2.15 -34.54 8.99
N PRO A 436 1.44 -35.69 8.90
CA PRO A 436 1.36 -36.45 7.66
C PRO A 436 0.84 -35.59 6.49
N GLY A 437 1.61 -35.51 5.41
CA GLY A 437 1.29 -34.70 4.22
C GLY A 437 1.61 -33.20 4.35
N GLU A 438 2.22 -32.75 5.46
CA GLU A 438 2.79 -31.42 5.59
C GLU A 438 4.10 -31.29 4.79
N ILE A 439 4.27 -30.15 4.13
CA ILE A 439 5.50 -29.78 3.42
C ILE A 439 6.17 -28.67 4.23
N LYS A 440 7.47 -28.82 4.52
CA LYS A 440 8.30 -27.80 5.16
C LYS A 440 9.43 -27.37 4.23
N ALA A 441 9.73 -26.08 4.18
CA ALA A 441 10.92 -25.56 3.52
C ALA A 441 11.53 -24.41 4.33
N ALA A 442 12.86 -24.32 4.40
CA ALA A 442 13.56 -23.21 5.04
C ALA A 442 14.65 -22.65 4.13
N PHE A 443 14.71 -21.32 4.06
CA PHE A 443 15.60 -20.53 3.19
C PHE A 443 15.61 -19.06 3.63
N ARG A 444 16.60 -18.28 3.18
CA ARG A 444 16.57 -16.82 3.27
C ARG A 444 16.09 -16.27 1.93
N ASN A 445 15.01 -15.47 1.91
CA ASN A 445 14.61 -14.80 0.68
C ASN A 445 15.40 -13.49 0.57
N VAL A 446 16.34 -13.43 -0.38
CA VAL A 446 17.29 -12.32 -0.54
C VAL A 446 16.85 -11.28 -1.57
N ALA A 447 15.80 -11.58 -2.35
CA ALA A 447 15.21 -10.62 -3.29
C ALA A 447 14.12 -9.74 -2.67
N ASP A 448 13.55 -10.11 -1.50
CA ASP A 448 12.48 -9.36 -0.83
C ASP A 448 12.95 -8.58 0.42
N LEU A 449 12.60 -9.08 1.59
CA LEU A 449 12.76 -8.47 2.91
C LEU A 449 14.08 -8.93 3.59
N ASN A 450 14.88 -9.76 2.90
CA ASN A 450 16.09 -10.40 3.43
C ASN A 450 15.88 -11.17 4.75
N LEU A 451 14.69 -11.76 4.92
CA LEU A 451 14.32 -12.52 6.11
C LEU A 451 14.56 -14.02 5.92
N VAL A 452 14.97 -14.69 7.00
CA VAL A 452 14.99 -16.15 7.03
C VAL A 452 13.57 -16.65 7.25
N ARG A 453 13.12 -17.54 6.38
CA ARG A 453 11.76 -18.06 6.30
C ARG A 453 11.73 -19.52 6.73
N ASN A 454 10.86 -19.86 7.68
CA ASN A 454 10.45 -21.24 7.93
C ASN A 454 9.03 -21.44 7.40
N HIS A 455 8.92 -21.95 6.18
CA HIS A 455 7.65 -22.20 5.50
C HIS A 455 7.10 -23.58 5.81
N HIS A 456 5.81 -23.63 6.09
CA HIS A 456 5.04 -24.85 6.22
C HIS A 456 3.78 -24.74 5.35
N ALA A 457 3.36 -25.84 4.73
CA ALA A 457 2.09 -25.90 4.03
C ALA A 457 1.40 -27.26 4.19
N ARG A 458 0.07 -27.24 4.18
CA ARG A 458 -0.74 -28.45 4.13
C ARG A 458 -2.04 -28.24 3.33
N LYS A 459 -2.37 -29.21 2.49
CA LYS A 459 -3.72 -29.41 1.95
C LYS A 459 -4.48 -30.33 2.89
N VAL A 460 -5.52 -29.82 3.55
CA VAL A 460 -6.43 -30.63 4.37
C VAL A 460 -7.52 -31.24 3.47
N ASN A 461 -8.05 -30.45 2.54
CA ASN A 461 -8.97 -30.90 1.49
C ASN A 461 -8.97 -29.88 0.33
N ALA A 462 -9.82 -30.05 -0.69
CA ALA A 462 -9.90 -29.14 -1.83
C ALA A 462 -10.26 -27.68 -1.46
N ASN A 463 -10.98 -27.48 -0.35
CA ASN A 463 -11.47 -26.18 0.13
C ASN A 463 -10.68 -25.67 1.36
N ARG A 464 -9.52 -26.27 1.66
CA ARG A 464 -8.62 -25.85 2.75
C ARG A 464 -7.18 -26.22 2.41
N ILE A 465 -6.46 -25.26 1.84
CA ILE A 465 -5.02 -25.31 1.59
C ILE A 465 -4.39 -24.15 2.36
N SER A 466 -3.50 -24.47 3.29
CA SER A 466 -3.04 -23.52 4.29
C SER A 466 -1.52 -23.50 4.37
N TYR A 467 -0.97 -22.31 4.41
CA TYR A 467 0.46 -22.02 4.53
C TYR A 467 0.69 -21.22 5.80
N TYR A 468 1.85 -21.36 6.41
CA TYR A 468 2.39 -20.28 7.22
C TYR A 468 3.88 -20.14 6.98
N VAL A 469 4.40 -18.96 7.29
CA VAL A 469 5.81 -18.65 7.30
C VAL A 469 6.16 -17.97 8.61
N CYS A 470 7.06 -18.56 9.38
CA CYS A 470 7.71 -17.86 10.49
C CYS A 470 8.93 -17.13 9.96
N ASN A 471 8.95 -15.82 10.19
CA ASN A 471 9.92 -14.88 9.67
C ASN A 471 10.93 -14.54 10.77
N HIS A 472 12.20 -14.78 10.52
CA HIS A 472 13.28 -14.58 11.48
C HIS A 472 14.20 -13.45 11.00
N GLY A 473 14.50 -12.51 11.90
CA GLY A 473 15.47 -11.45 11.65
C GLY A 473 16.89 -12.03 11.58
N LEU A 474 17.77 -11.35 10.85
CA LEU A 474 19.15 -11.79 10.62
C LEU A 474 19.89 -12.04 11.94
N ALA A 475 20.43 -13.25 12.10
CA ALA A 475 21.36 -13.61 13.16
C ALA A 475 22.73 -13.96 12.55
N THR A 476 22.77 -15.03 11.73
CA THR A 476 23.82 -15.38 10.77
C THR A 476 23.28 -16.49 9.85
N GLY A 477 23.51 -16.42 8.54
CA GLY A 477 23.15 -17.50 7.59
C GLY A 477 21.65 -17.61 7.28
N ALA A 478 21.21 -18.80 6.85
CA ALA A 478 19.84 -19.07 6.40
C ALA A 478 19.07 -20.06 7.34
N LEU A 479 19.53 -20.22 8.58
CA LEU A 479 18.90 -21.09 9.58
C LEU A 479 17.75 -20.38 10.33
N PRO A 480 16.55 -21.00 10.45
CA PRO A 480 15.40 -20.40 11.13
C PRO A 480 15.49 -20.56 12.67
N ILE A 481 16.55 -20.02 13.28
CA ILE A 481 16.86 -20.19 14.71
C ILE A 481 16.92 -18.84 15.41
N GLY A 482 16.05 -18.65 16.40
CA GLY A 482 15.96 -17.41 17.18
C GLY A 482 15.45 -16.22 16.35
N ASN A 483 15.42 -15.03 16.95
CA ASN A 483 15.03 -13.76 16.32
C ASN A 483 13.70 -13.79 15.55
N LEU A 484 12.74 -14.60 15.98
CA LEU A 484 11.40 -14.68 15.38
C LEU A 484 10.74 -13.29 15.45
N VAL A 485 10.38 -12.73 14.29
CA VAL A 485 9.66 -11.46 14.16
C VAL A 485 8.16 -11.70 14.26
N ALA A 486 7.63 -12.55 13.38
CA ALA A 486 6.23 -12.95 13.34
C ALA A 486 6.06 -14.22 12.50
N CYS A 487 4.97 -14.95 12.71
CA CYS A 487 4.49 -15.99 11.81
C CYS A 487 3.28 -15.46 11.02
N VAL A 488 3.43 -15.29 9.71
CA VAL A 488 2.34 -14.92 8.79
C VAL A 488 1.70 -16.20 8.26
N ALA A 489 0.42 -16.38 8.54
CA ALA A 489 -0.38 -17.51 8.12
C ALA A 489 -1.37 -17.11 7.03
N MET A 490 -1.53 -17.97 6.03
CA MET A 490 -2.37 -17.78 4.87
C MET A 490 -3.23 -19.02 4.67
N GLU A 491 -4.56 -18.90 4.67
CA GLU A 491 -5.44 -20.03 4.33
C GLU A 491 -6.29 -19.72 3.10
N TYR A 492 -6.26 -20.62 2.12
CA TYR A 492 -7.22 -20.67 1.02
C TYR A 492 -8.39 -21.52 1.50
N SER A 493 -9.42 -20.86 2.03
CA SER A 493 -10.57 -21.54 2.65
C SER A 493 -11.90 -20.79 2.55
N ILE A 494 -13.00 -21.49 2.80
CA ILE A 494 -14.38 -20.95 2.71
C ILE A 494 -14.75 -20.22 4.02
N ILE A 495 -15.39 -19.06 3.88
CA ILE A 495 -16.26 -18.46 4.91
C ILE A 495 -17.69 -18.49 4.37
N ASN A 496 -18.63 -18.98 5.18
CA ASN A 496 -20.03 -19.12 4.77
C ASN A 496 -20.64 -17.75 4.38
N GLY A 497 -21.29 -17.69 3.22
CA GLY A 497 -21.87 -16.46 2.66
C GLY A 497 -20.87 -15.55 1.91
N VAL A 498 -19.58 -15.91 1.88
CA VAL A 498 -18.53 -15.12 1.21
C VAL A 498 -18.11 -15.81 -0.09
N ASN A 499 -17.76 -15.03 -1.12
CA ASN A 499 -17.21 -15.53 -2.39
C ASN A 499 -18.04 -16.68 -3.02
N ASN A 500 -19.37 -16.60 -2.93
CA ASN A 500 -20.29 -17.67 -3.38
C ASN A 500 -20.00 -19.05 -2.77
N ASN A 501 -19.60 -19.06 -1.49
CA ASN A 501 -19.11 -20.23 -0.74
C ASN A 501 -17.90 -20.94 -1.38
N LYS A 502 -17.12 -20.24 -2.21
CA LYS A 502 -15.85 -20.73 -2.76
C LYS A 502 -14.67 -20.26 -1.88
N PRO A 503 -13.63 -21.09 -1.71
CA PRO A 503 -12.45 -20.69 -0.95
C PRO A 503 -11.76 -19.46 -1.56
N PHE A 504 -11.15 -18.64 -0.70
CA PHE A 504 -10.32 -17.48 -1.05
C PHE A 504 -9.16 -17.35 -0.07
N VAL A 505 -8.12 -16.57 -0.40
CA VAL A 505 -6.94 -16.39 0.44
C VAL A 505 -7.21 -15.38 1.57
N GLN A 506 -6.88 -15.77 2.79
CA GLN A 506 -7.07 -15.01 4.03
C GLN A 506 -5.74 -14.86 4.74
N PHE A 507 -5.41 -13.68 5.27
CA PHE A 507 -4.17 -13.44 6.02
C PHE A 507 -4.41 -13.36 7.53
N TYR A 508 -3.47 -13.90 8.30
CA TYR A 508 -3.40 -13.79 9.76
C TYR A 508 -1.94 -13.62 10.16
N THR A 509 -1.62 -12.67 11.03
CA THR A 509 -0.24 -12.48 11.50
C THR A 509 -0.18 -12.73 12.99
N PHE A 510 0.76 -13.57 13.42
CA PHE A 510 0.94 -13.92 14.83
C PHE A 510 2.33 -13.50 15.29
N GLY A 511 2.41 -12.78 16.42
CA GLY A 511 3.68 -12.41 17.02
C GLY A 511 4.42 -13.60 17.66
N PRO A 512 5.62 -13.37 18.22
CA PRO A 512 6.41 -14.41 18.89
C PRO A 512 5.68 -15.04 20.10
N THR A 513 4.71 -14.31 20.67
CA THR A 513 3.82 -14.77 21.73
C THR A 513 2.69 -15.71 21.28
N GLY A 514 2.53 -15.92 19.97
CA GLY A 514 1.40 -16.65 19.37
C GLY A 514 0.07 -15.88 19.37
N LYS A 515 0.06 -14.62 19.83
CA LYS A 515 -1.10 -13.72 19.74
C LYS A 515 -1.25 -13.14 18.34
N LEU A 516 -2.50 -12.95 17.90
CA LEU A 516 -2.84 -12.22 16.69
C LEU A 516 -2.32 -10.77 16.78
N TYR A 517 -1.63 -10.32 15.73
CA TYR A 517 -1.04 -9.00 15.58
C TYR A 517 -1.81 -8.21 14.53
N LEU A 518 -2.26 -6.99 14.87
CA LEU A 518 -2.93 -6.09 13.92
C LEU A 518 -1.94 -5.43 12.95
N SER A 519 -0.70 -5.24 13.38
CA SER A 519 0.40 -4.69 12.59
C SER A 519 1.60 -5.60 12.63
N VAL A 520 2.48 -5.47 11.63
CA VAL A 520 3.81 -6.08 11.67
C VAL A 520 4.82 -5.20 10.93
N ASN A 521 6.07 -5.24 11.39
CA ASN A 521 7.23 -4.68 10.70
C ASN A 521 8.07 -5.84 10.13
N LEU A 522 8.03 -6.03 8.80
CA LEU A 522 8.80 -7.07 8.10
C LEU A 522 9.91 -6.51 7.20
N ASP A 523 9.77 -5.27 6.72
CA ASP A 523 10.74 -4.56 5.87
C ASP A 523 11.75 -3.72 6.67
N THR A 524 11.61 -3.72 8.00
CA THR A 524 12.35 -2.87 8.92
C THR A 524 12.06 -1.38 8.70
N ARG A 525 10.85 -1.02 8.21
CA ARG A 525 10.42 0.36 7.89
C ARG A 525 9.17 0.80 8.65
N GLY A 526 9.09 0.43 9.93
CA GLY A 526 7.95 0.76 10.79
C GLY A 526 6.87 -0.31 10.79
N GLU A 527 5.90 -0.18 11.70
CA GLU A 527 4.77 -1.10 11.78
C GLU A 527 3.71 -0.77 10.73
N LYS A 528 3.17 -1.79 10.07
CA LYS A 528 2.14 -1.63 9.04
C LYS A 528 0.97 -2.54 9.33
N PHE A 529 -0.24 -2.02 9.21
CA PHE A 529 -1.44 -2.74 9.55
C PHE A 529 -1.85 -3.74 8.46
N MET A 530 -2.59 -4.75 8.90
CA MET A 530 -3.19 -5.78 8.05
C MET A 530 -4.52 -5.27 7.46
N PRO A 531 -4.94 -5.72 6.27
CA PRO A 531 -4.22 -6.60 5.35
C PRO A 531 -3.15 -5.92 4.46
N GLY A 532 -3.06 -4.59 4.47
CA GLY A 532 -2.23 -3.75 3.59
C GLY A 532 -0.78 -4.24 3.43
N THR A 533 -0.13 -4.55 4.54
CA THR A 533 1.25 -5.08 4.56
C THR A 533 1.47 -6.40 3.82
N CYS A 534 0.41 -7.15 3.48
CA CYS A 534 0.50 -8.39 2.71
C CYS A 534 0.18 -8.21 1.22
N VAL A 535 -0.70 -7.26 0.87
CA VAL A 535 -1.18 -7.13 -0.53
C VAL A 535 -0.13 -6.57 -1.49
N VAL A 536 0.92 -5.94 -0.98
CA VAL A 536 2.10 -5.50 -1.77
C VAL A 536 2.79 -6.68 -2.45
N CYS A 537 2.79 -7.85 -1.83
CA CYS A 537 3.41 -9.05 -2.42
C CYS A 537 2.33 -10.02 -2.94
N HIS A 538 1.23 -10.20 -2.21
CA HIS A 538 0.23 -11.22 -2.51
C HIS A 538 -0.91 -10.77 -3.44
N GLY A 539 -0.81 -9.57 -4.01
CA GLY A 539 -1.92 -8.95 -4.72
C GLY A 539 -3.10 -8.66 -3.80
N GLY A 540 -4.23 -8.30 -4.41
CA GLY A 540 -5.39 -7.84 -3.68
C GLY A 540 -6.32 -7.12 -4.62
N ASP A 541 -6.92 -7.87 -5.54
CA ASP A 541 -7.77 -7.37 -6.63
C ASP A 541 -8.98 -6.54 -6.17
N ASN A 542 -9.25 -6.54 -4.86
CA ASN A 542 -10.36 -5.88 -4.19
C ASN A 542 -9.86 -5.06 -2.97
N TYR A 543 -8.55 -4.79 -2.88
CA TYR A 543 -7.92 -3.90 -1.91
C TYR A 543 -7.30 -2.70 -2.62
N PHE A 544 -7.53 -1.52 -2.07
CA PHE A 544 -7.02 -0.24 -2.57
C PHE A 544 -6.88 0.72 -1.39
N HIS A 545 -5.66 1.22 -1.17
CA HIS A 545 -5.32 2.20 -0.13
C HIS A 545 -5.53 1.76 1.34
N HIS A 546 -6.68 1.22 1.71
CA HIS A 546 -7.09 0.99 3.09
C HIS A 546 -8.30 0.03 3.12
N PHE A 547 -8.37 -0.86 4.10
CA PHE A 547 -9.53 -1.74 4.29
C PHE A 547 -10.64 -1.02 5.12
N PRO A 548 -11.94 -1.10 4.79
CA PRO A 548 -12.91 -0.16 5.38
C PRO A 548 -12.97 -0.16 6.93
N ASP A 549 -12.97 1.04 7.53
CA ASP A 549 -12.95 1.23 9.00
C ASP A 549 -14.29 0.98 9.72
N LYS A 550 -15.40 0.86 8.98
CA LYS A 550 -16.77 0.73 9.52
C LYS A 550 -17.71 0.16 8.48
N GLY A 551 -18.87 -0.34 8.91
CA GLY A 551 -19.87 -0.95 8.01
C GLY A 551 -19.44 -2.29 7.41
N VAL A 552 -18.33 -2.86 7.87
CA VAL A 552 -17.75 -4.11 7.38
C VAL A 552 -18.59 -5.34 7.73
N SER A 553 -18.82 -6.16 6.72
CA SER A 553 -19.42 -7.49 6.76
C SER A 553 -18.39 -8.58 6.48
N SER A 554 -18.74 -9.86 6.62
CA SER A 554 -17.85 -10.95 6.18
C SER A 554 -17.62 -10.97 4.66
N ARG A 555 -18.49 -10.33 3.84
CA ARG A 555 -18.30 -10.27 2.38
C ARG A 555 -17.02 -9.51 2.01
N ASP A 556 -16.70 -8.46 2.76
CA ASP A 556 -15.54 -7.59 2.54
C ASP A 556 -14.21 -8.33 2.81
N ALA A 557 -14.22 -9.43 3.59
CA ALA A 557 -13.01 -10.19 3.92
C ALA A 557 -12.25 -10.74 2.70
N ASN A 558 -12.93 -10.96 1.57
CA ASN A 558 -12.28 -11.39 0.33
C ASN A 558 -11.68 -10.19 -0.40
N ILE A 559 -10.46 -9.83 -0.02
CA ILE A 559 -9.69 -8.75 -0.64
C ILE A 559 -9.07 -9.11 -2.01
N GLY A 560 -9.30 -10.34 -2.51
CA GLY A 560 -8.84 -10.76 -3.84
C GLY A 560 -7.34 -11.04 -3.93
N ALA A 561 -6.76 -11.61 -2.88
CA ALA A 561 -5.34 -11.92 -2.80
C ALA A 561 -5.02 -13.37 -3.20
N TYR A 562 -3.73 -13.63 -3.42
CA TYR A 562 -3.20 -14.86 -4.01
C TYR A 562 -2.04 -15.46 -3.20
N MET A 563 -1.77 -16.76 -3.42
CA MET A 563 -0.57 -17.41 -2.92
C MET A 563 0.58 -17.18 -3.90
N LEU A 564 1.73 -16.70 -3.39
CA LEU A 564 2.90 -16.36 -4.19
C LEU A 564 3.74 -17.58 -4.60
N PRO A 565 4.04 -17.79 -5.89
CA PRO A 565 4.97 -18.83 -6.33
C PRO A 565 6.38 -18.64 -5.73
N PHE A 566 7.01 -19.76 -5.39
CA PHE A 566 8.36 -19.82 -4.84
C PHE A 566 9.41 -19.95 -5.96
N ASP A 567 10.36 -19.01 -5.98
CA ASP A 567 11.44 -18.96 -6.97
C ASP A 567 12.79 -19.26 -6.30
N LEU A 568 13.44 -20.36 -6.67
CA LEU A 568 14.71 -20.80 -6.09
C LEU A 568 15.91 -19.89 -6.40
N ASP A 569 15.78 -18.91 -7.30
CA ASP A 569 16.83 -17.92 -7.56
C ASP A 569 16.73 -16.69 -6.65
N ASN A 570 15.56 -16.45 -6.05
CA ASN A 570 15.39 -15.41 -5.03
C ASN A 570 15.91 -15.84 -3.65
N PHE A 571 16.35 -17.10 -3.49
CA PHE A 571 16.58 -17.73 -2.19
C PHE A 571 18.02 -18.18 -1.98
N GLU A 572 18.57 -17.81 -0.82
CA GLU A 572 19.78 -18.42 -0.27
C GLU A 572 19.44 -19.58 0.68
N PHE A 573 20.34 -20.57 0.70
CA PHE A 573 20.20 -21.82 1.46
C PHE A 573 21.41 -22.01 2.37
N ASP A 574 21.19 -22.67 3.50
CA ASP A 574 22.26 -22.92 4.46
C ASP A 574 23.15 -24.10 4.01
N SER A 575 24.43 -24.10 4.42
CA SER A 575 25.36 -25.19 4.10
C SER A 575 25.11 -26.46 4.93
N SER A 576 24.35 -26.36 6.03
CA SER A 576 23.94 -27.51 6.85
C SER A 576 23.18 -28.55 6.01
N PRO A 577 23.48 -29.88 6.09
CA PRO A 577 22.98 -30.88 5.15
C PRO A 577 21.46 -30.89 4.93
N GLN A 578 20.67 -30.62 5.97
CA GLN A 578 19.20 -30.59 5.89
C GLN A 578 18.63 -29.35 5.19
N PHE A 579 19.39 -28.26 5.10
CA PHE A 579 18.93 -26.94 4.68
C PHE A 579 19.55 -26.45 3.36
N THR A 580 20.37 -27.26 2.71
CA THR A 580 20.93 -26.99 1.38
C THR A 580 19.85 -26.86 0.29
N LYS A 581 20.14 -26.11 -0.80
CA LYS A 581 19.25 -26.00 -1.99
C LYS A 581 18.85 -27.39 -2.50
N ALA A 582 19.78 -28.36 -2.49
CA ALA A 582 19.54 -29.74 -2.92
C ALA A 582 18.51 -30.47 -2.03
N ALA A 583 18.58 -30.30 -0.70
CA ALA A 583 17.62 -30.89 0.23
C ALA A 583 16.23 -30.21 0.16
N GLN A 584 16.22 -28.88 -0.03
CA GLN A 584 15.03 -28.04 0.08
C GLN A 584 14.21 -27.94 -1.22
N GLN A 585 14.83 -27.99 -2.41
CA GLN A 585 14.17 -27.73 -3.69
C GLN A 585 12.95 -28.64 -4.00
N ASN A 586 12.97 -29.90 -3.55
CA ASN A 586 11.82 -30.80 -3.73
C ASN A 586 10.62 -30.39 -2.85
N ALA A 587 10.87 -29.83 -1.66
CA ALA A 587 9.82 -29.26 -0.84
C ALA A 587 9.27 -27.97 -1.49
N VAL A 588 10.16 -27.08 -1.94
CA VAL A 588 9.77 -25.84 -2.67
C VAL A 588 8.91 -26.15 -3.90
N ARG A 589 9.29 -27.16 -4.71
CA ARG A 589 8.43 -27.66 -5.81
C ARG A 589 7.05 -28.10 -5.32
N LYS A 590 6.97 -28.87 -4.22
CA LYS A 590 5.67 -29.31 -3.68
C LYS A 590 4.82 -28.14 -3.16
N LEU A 591 5.43 -27.10 -2.60
CA LEU A 591 4.74 -25.84 -2.26
C LEU A 591 4.14 -25.19 -3.52
N ASN A 592 4.93 -25.04 -4.59
CA ASN A 592 4.44 -24.53 -5.88
C ASN A 592 3.29 -25.37 -6.47
N LEU A 593 3.37 -26.71 -6.39
CA LEU A 593 2.29 -27.59 -6.86
C LEU A 593 1.01 -27.54 -6.00
N LEU A 594 1.10 -27.12 -4.74
CA LEU A 594 -0.06 -26.80 -3.92
C LEU A 594 -0.65 -25.42 -4.26
N ILE A 595 0.17 -24.42 -4.62
CA ILE A 595 -0.31 -23.10 -5.09
C ILE A 595 -1.21 -23.27 -6.32
N LYS A 596 -0.82 -24.11 -7.29
CA LYS A 596 -1.65 -24.44 -8.46
C LYS A 596 -3.05 -24.99 -8.12
N GLN A 597 -3.27 -25.48 -6.90
CA GLN A 597 -4.54 -26.04 -6.43
C GLN A 597 -5.38 -25.03 -5.62
N THR A 598 -4.88 -23.81 -5.41
CA THR A 598 -5.71 -22.67 -4.97
C THR A 598 -6.33 -22.00 -6.21
N ALA A 599 -6.69 -20.71 -6.13
CA ALA A 599 -7.07 -19.91 -7.30
C ALA A 599 -5.99 -18.86 -7.65
N PRO A 600 -4.74 -19.23 -7.98
CA PRO A 600 -3.71 -18.26 -8.35
C PRO A 600 -4.01 -17.62 -9.71
N THR A 601 -3.32 -16.52 -10.00
CA THR A 601 -3.36 -15.83 -11.31
C THR A 601 -2.97 -16.77 -12.46
N GLN A 602 -3.36 -16.44 -13.70
CA GLN A 602 -2.99 -17.29 -14.83
C GLN A 602 -1.48 -17.31 -15.08
N VAL A 603 -0.79 -16.18 -14.86
CA VAL A 603 0.68 -16.10 -14.95
C VAL A 603 1.37 -16.94 -13.89
N ALA A 604 0.90 -16.92 -12.64
CA ALA A 604 1.42 -17.80 -11.59
C ALA A 604 1.28 -19.28 -11.97
N LYS A 605 0.17 -19.69 -12.60
CA LYS A 605 0.01 -21.06 -13.13
C LYS A 605 0.97 -21.35 -14.28
N GLN A 606 1.14 -20.39 -15.21
CA GLN A 606 2.05 -20.50 -16.35
C GLN A 606 3.51 -20.66 -15.89
N LEU A 607 3.99 -19.82 -14.98
CA LEU A 607 5.32 -19.94 -14.38
C LEU A 607 5.51 -21.30 -13.71
N ILE A 608 4.59 -21.74 -12.85
CA ILE A 608 4.73 -23.03 -12.16
C ILE A 608 4.69 -24.22 -13.15
N ASN A 609 3.93 -24.11 -14.25
CA ASN A 609 3.93 -25.10 -15.34
C ASN A 609 5.26 -25.13 -16.11
N GLY A 610 5.83 -23.97 -16.42
CA GLY A 610 7.12 -23.84 -17.12
C GLY A 610 8.31 -24.28 -16.28
N TRP A 611 8.30 -23.90 -15.00
CA TRP A 611 9.27 -24.31 -13.98
C TRP A 611 9.30 -25.82 -13.74
N TYR A 612 8.14 -26.48 -13.77
CA TYR A 612 8.01 -27.92 -13.55
C TYR A 612 7.08 -28.55 -14.61
N PRO A 613 7.56 -28.81 -15.84
CA PRO A 613 6.78 -29.51 -16.86
C PRO A 613 6.33 -30.88 -16.34
N GLY A 614 5.05 -31.20 -16.52
CA GLY A 614 4.43 -32.40 -15.93
C GLY A 614 4.36 -32.41 -14.39
N GLY A 615 4.75 -31.33 -13.70
CA GLY A 615 4.83 -31.25 -12.24
C GLY A 615 6.01 -32.00 -11.61
N VAL A 616 7.02 -32.36 -12.41
CA VAL A 616 8.20 -33.15 -11.97
C VAL A 616 9.51 -32.39 -12.20
N GLY A 617 10.66 -33.06 -12.02
CA GLY A 617 11.98 -32.45 -12.18
C GLY A 617 12.40 -31.46 -11.09
N LEU A 618 13.50 -30.76 -11.34
CA LEU A 618 13.94 -29.56 -10.60
C LEU A 618 13.27 -28.31 -11.22
N GLN A 619 13.43 -27.15 -10.58
CA GLN A 619 12.93 -25.89 -11.14
C GLN A 619 13.77 -25.49 -12.35
N LYS A 620 13.12 -25.29 -13.50
CA LYS A 620 13.71 -24.61 -14.66
C LYS A 620 13.83 -23.12 -14.39
N ILE A 621 14.94 -22.70 -13.80
CA ILE A 621 15.20 -21.31 -13.42
C ILE A 621 15.37 -20.36 -14.63
N ASP A 622 15.71 -20.95 -15.77
CA ASP A 622 15.86 -20.42 -17.12
C ASP A 622 14.53 -20.34 -17.90
N PHE A 623 13.39 -20.68 -17.28
CA PHE A 623 12.09 -20.63 -17.98
C PHE A 623 11.68 -19.21 -18.39
N VAL A 624 11.51 -19.03 -19.70
CA VAL A 624 10.93 -17.85 -20.36
C VAL A 624 9.45 -18.13 -20.67
N PRO A 625 8.50 -17.24 -20.32
CA PRO A 625 7.11 -17.37 -20.73
C PRO A 625 6.99 -17.21 -22.26
N PRO A 626 6.06 -17.92 -22.92
CA PRO A 626 5.90 -17.84 -24.38
C PRO A 626 5.78 -16.43 -24.97
N GLY A 627 5.18 -15.47 -24.25
CA GLY A 627 5.09 -14.07 -24.71
C GLY A 627 6.40 -13.28 -24.63
N TRP A 628 7.51 -13.90 -24.23
CA TRP A 628 8.88 -13.34 -24.23
C TRP A 628 9.87 -14.23 -25.00
N ASP A 629 9.40 -15.34 -25.57
CA ASP A 629 10.21 -16.36 -26.24
C ASP A 629 10.05 -16.23 -27.76
N GLU A 630 11.01 -15.57 -28.40
CA GLU A 630 11.06 -15.37 -29.86
C GLU A 630 11.04 -16.69 -30.66
N THR A 631 11.35 -17.83 -30.03
CA THR A 631 11.27 -19.15 -30.68
C THR A 631 9.84 -19.72 -30.71
N LEU A 632 8.95 -19.17 -29.87
CA LEU A 632 7.54 -19.58 -29.75
C LEU A 632 6.57 -18.54 -30.30
N ASP A 633 6.91 -17.25 -30.22
CA ASP A 633 6.13 -16.14 -30.78
C ASP A 633 7.01 -15.34 -31.76
N THR A 634 6.92 -15.68 -33.04
CA THR A 634 7.64 -14.99 -34.12
C THR A 634 7.04 -13.63 -34.48
N SER A 635 5.99 -13.16 -33.77
CA SER A 635 5.50 -11.78 -33.86
C SER A 635 6.21 -10.84 -32.87
N LEU A 636 6.99 -11.41 -31.94
CA LEU A 636 7.92 -10.62 -31.14
C LEU A 636 9.03 -10.00 -31.99
N PRO A 637 9.66 -8.92 -31.50
CA PRO A 637 11.01 -8.47 -31.83
C PRO A 637 12.07 -9.53 -32.20
N ALA A 638 11.99 -10.11 -33.39
CA ALA A 638 12.99 -11.07 -33.84
C ALA A 638 14.36 -10.40 -34.07
N LEU A 639 15.43 -11.20 -33.90
CA LEU A 639 16.83 -10.97 -34.33
C LEU A 639 17.03 -10.57 -35.82
N SER A 640 15.95 -10.36 -36.57
CA SER A 640 15.92 -10.12 -38.02
C SER A 640 16.58 -8.82 -38.49
N ARG A 641 17.05 -7.93 -37.59
CA ARG A 641 17.83 -6.74 -37.95
C ARG A 641 19.34 -6.91 -37.80
N GLY A 642 19.81 -8.04 -37.25
CA GLY A 642 21.21 -8.23 -36.90
C GLY A 642 21.66 -7.41 -35.68
N ASP A 643 20.70 -6.88 -34.92
CA ASP A 643 20.90 -6.27 -33.61
C ASP A 643 21.09 -7.34 -32.52
N THR A 644 21.77 -6.97 -31.43
CA THR A 644 22.08 -7.88 -30.31
C THR A 644 20.96 -7.98 -29.27
N PHE A 645 19.76 -7.49 -29.60
CA PHE A 645 18.65 -7.41 -28.66
C PHE A 645 17.81 -8.68 -28.71
N ASN A 646 17.47 -9.22 -27.53
CA ASN A 646 16.67 -10.43 -27.41
C ASN A 646 15.71 -10.29 -26.21
N THR A 647 14.43 -10.55 -26.43
CA THR A 647 13.36 -10.34 -25.43
C THR A 647 13.41 -11.36 -24.30
N SER A 648 13.90 -12.57 -24.58
CA SER A 648 14.12 -13.60 -23.55
C SER A 648 15.25 -13.19 -22.60
N ASP A 649 16.31 -12.56 -23.11
CA ASP A 649 17.42 -12.02 -22.33
C ASP A 649 16.97 -10.83 -21.47
N LEU A 650 16.22 -9.88 -22.04
CA LEU A 650 15.58 -8.80 -21.26
C LEU A 650 14.69 -9.38 -20.15
N TYR A 651 13.90 -10.40 -20.46
CA TYR A 651 13.07 -11.06 -19.45
C TYR A 651 13.91 -11.73 -18.34
N LEU A 652 14.88 -12.58 -18.69
CA LEU A 652 15.66 -13.36 -17.71
C LEU A 652 16.58 -12.49 -16.85
N LYS A 653 17.15 -11.43 -17.43
CA LYS A 653 18.16 -10.59 -16.77
C LYS A 653 17.56 -9.38 -16.06
N VAL A 654 16.46 -8.81 -16.57
CA VAL A 654 15.80 -7.63 -16.00
C VAL A 654 14.45 -8.01 -15.36
N VAL A 655 13.45 -8.37 -16.16
CA VAL A 655 12.04 -8.49 -15.71
C VAL A 655 11.84 -9.56 -14.62
N LYS A 656 12.49 -10.72 -14.78
CA LYS A 656 12.49 -11.84 -13.81
C LYS A 656 12.96 -11.39 -12.43
N ASN A 657 14.05 -10.61 -12.39
CA ASN A 657 14.75 -10.26 -11.16
C ASN A 657 14.11 -9.04 -10.47
N SER A 658 13.59 -8.08 -11.26
CA SER A 658 13.12 -6.79 -10.74
C SER A 658 11.59 -6.69 -10.61
N CYS A 659 10.82 -7.29 -11.52
CA CYS A 659 9.39 -7.00 -11.65
C CYS A 659 8.51 -8.22 -11.33
N ARG A 660 8.86 -9.39 -11.89
CA ARG A 660 8.04 -10.61 -11.88
C ARG A 660 7.57 -11.03 -10.48
N GLY A 661 8.45 -10.94 -9.49
CA GLY A 661 8.21 -11.46 -8.13
C GLY A 661 6.95 -10.90 -7.48
N CYS A 662 6.68 -9.60 -7.64
CA CYS A 662 5.48 -8.96 -7.12
C CYS A 662 4.33 -9.03 -8.14
N HIS A 663 4.61 -8.69 -9.40
CA HIS A 663 3.59 -8.51 -10.43
C HIS A 663 2.85 -9.81 -10.82
N VAL A 664 3.48 -10.99 -10.68
CA VAL A 664 2.81 -12.27 -10.94
C VAL A 664 1.56 -12.48 -10.08
N ALA A 665 1.52 -11.90 -8.88
CA ALA A 665 0.38 -11.98 -7.97
C ALA A 665 -0.60 -10.80 -8.09
N MET A 666 -0.33 -9.80 -8.93
CA MET A 666 -1.13 -8.57 -9.03
C MET A 666 -2.43 -8.73 -9.86
N GLY A 667 -2.68 -9.92 -10.40
CA GLY A 667 -3.82 -10.20 -11.26
C GLY A 667 -3.73 -9.45 -12.61
N THR A 668 -4.72 -9.65 -13.48
CA THR A 668 -4.83 -8.85 -14.72
C THR A 668 -5.37 -7.44 -14.45
N LYS A 669 -5.90 -7.18 -13.25
CA LYS A 669 -6.48 -5.90 -12.83
C LYS A 669 -5.46 -4.78 -12.54
N LEU A 670 -4.18 -5.00 -12.78
CA LEU A 670 -3.14 -3.97 -12.63
C LEU A 670 -2.34 -3.79 -13.94
N GLY A 671 -2.84 -4.31 -15.07
CA GLY A 671 -2.29 -4.17 -16.43
C GLY A 671 -0.98 -4.91 -16.71
N LEU A 672 -0.07 -4.91 -15.73
CA LEU A 672 1.30 -5.40 -15.83
C LEU A 672 1.48 -6.66 -14.96
N ASP A 673 1.31 -7.83 -15.57
CA ASP A 673 1.62 -9.14 -14.95
C ASP A 673 2.90 -9.79 -15.54
N PHE A 674 3.54 -9.10 -16.50
CA PHE A 674 4.76 -9.46 -17.22
C PHE A 674 4.75 -10.88 -17.84
N ASN A 675 3.59 -11.34 -18.32
CA ASN A 675 3.48 -12.59 -19.05
C ASN A 675 3.92 -12.50 -20.52
N ARG A 676 4.03 -11.27 -21.05
CA ARG A 676 4.38 -11.00 -22.45
C ARG A 676 5.12 -9.66 -22.64
N TYR A 677 5.97 -9.59 -23.65
CA TYR A 677 6.73 -8.40 -24.04
C TYR A 677 5.83 -7.20 -24.32
N GLN A 678 4.66 -7.42 -24.94
CA GLN A 678 3.71 -6.35 -25.31
C GLN A 678 2.99 -5.71 -24.09
N GLN A 679 3.53 -5.87 -22.88
CA GLN A 679 3.18 -5.08 -21.70
C GLN A 679 4.21 -3.96 -21.42
N LEU A 680 5.30 -3.88 -22.19
CA LEU A 680 6.24 -2.76 -22.20
C LEU A 680 5.99 -1.76 -23.35
N VAL A 681 5.04 -2.06 -24.25
CA VAL A 681 4.74 -1.27 -25.46
C VAL A 681 3.31 -0.71 -25.42
N GLN A 682 3.14 0.50 -25.94
CA GLN A 682 1.89 1.25 -26.00
C GLN A 682 0.85 0.51 -26.85
N LYS A 683 -0.44 0.77 -26.58
CA LYS A 683 -1.55 0.10 -27.29
C LYS A 683 -2.57 1.08 -27.86
N ASP A 684 -3.10 0.72 -29.02
CA ASP A 684 -4.24 1.40 -29.64
C ASP A 684 -5.53 1.15 -28.82
N ALA A 685 -6.58 1.94 -29.09
CA ALA A 685 -7.91 1.87 -28.46
C ALA A 685 -8.61 0.49 -28.52
N VAL A 686 -8.03 -0.50 -29.21
CA VAL A 686 -8.58 -1.85 -29.39
C VAL A 686 -7.66 -2.92 -28.75
N GLY A 687 -6.57 -2.51 -28.11
CA GLY A 687 -5.63 -3.36 -27.38
C GLY A 687 -4.48 -3.94 -28.22
N ASN A 688 -4.35 -3.55 -29.49
CA ASN A 688 -3.19 -3.91 -30.32
C ASN A 688 -2.00 -3.03 -29.97
N PRO A 689 -0.74 -3.45 -30.15
CA PRO A 689 0.40 -2.55 -30.05
C PRO A 689 0.25 -1.36 -31.01
N VAL A 690 0.49 -0.13 -30.54
CA VAL A 690 0.59 1.02 -31.48
C VAL A 690 1.86 0.79 -32.29
N ILE A 691 1.70 0.74 -33.62
CA ILE A 691 2.83 0.61 -34.54
C ILE A 691 3.22 2.00 -35.03
N ASP A 692 4.49 2.35 -34.87
CA ASP A 692 5.07 3.53 -35.47
C ASP A 692 5.05 3.39 -37.02
N PRO A 693 4.49 4.37 -37.76
CA PRO A 693 4.24 4.24 -39.19
C PRO A 693 5.48 4.37 -40.07
N VAL A 694 6.62 4.81 -39.51
CA VAL A 694 7.90 4.98 -40.23
C VAL A 694 8.75 3.73 -40.12
N THR A 695 8.87 3.21 -38.91
CA THR A 695 9.70 2.05 -38.54
C THR A 695 8.96 0.72 -38.68
N ASN A 696 7.62 0.75 -38.64
CA ASN A 696 6.74 -0.42 -38.56
C ASN A 696 7.02 -1.28 -37.30
N LEU A 697 7.39 -0.64 -36.18
CA LEU A 697 7.66 -1.27 -34.88
C LEU A 697 6.66 -0.83 -33.80
N PRO A 698 6.45 -1.62 -32.73
CA PRO A 698 5.71 -1.17 -31.55
C PRO A 698 6.33 0.08 -30.89
N ILE A 699 5.51 1.05 -30.52
CA ILE A 699 5.91 2.22 -29.73
C ILE A 699 5.99 1.83 -28.24
N PRO A 700 7.01 2.23 -27.46
CA PRO A 700 7.10 1.93 -26.03
C PRO A 700 6.05 2.71 -25.22
N ILE A 701 5.72 2.24 -24.01
CA ILE A 701 4.78 2.96 -23.14
C ILE A 701 5.41 4.26 -22.65
N ASN A 702 4.96 5.40 -23.20
CA ASN A 702 5.30 6.72 -22.69
C ASN A 702 4.47 7.11 -21.45
N ASP A 703 3.24 6.59 -21.34
CA ASP A 703 2.31 6.78 -20.24
C ASP A 703 1.32 5.59 -20.20
N PRO A 704 1.26 4.80 -19.10
CA PRO A 704 0.35 3.66 -18.97
C PRO A 704 -1.11 4.02 -18.63
N THR A 705 -1.46 5.28 -18.38
CA THR A 705 -2.88 5.69 -18.32
C THR A 705 -3.59 5.47 -19.65
N THR A 706 -2.85 5.52 -20.76
CA THR A 706 -3.39 5.38 -22.13
C THR A 706 -3.59 3.94 -22.59
N ALA A 707 -3.38 2.93 -21.72
CA ALA A 707 -3.64 1.52 -22.04
C ALA A 707 -5.16 1.22 -22.02
N PRO A 708 -5.82 0.96 -23.16
CA PRO A 708 -7.27 0.94 -23.26
C PRO A 708 -7.83 -0.48 -23.05
N ASP A 709 -7.42 -1.12 -21.96
CA ASP A 709 -8.26 -2.13 -21.33
C ASP A 709 -9.16 -1.40 -20.33
N ASP A 710 -10.29 -0.92 -20.85
CA ASP A 710 -11.29 -0.09 -20.18
C ASP A 710 -11.81 -0.74 -18.90
N ARG A 711 -11.07 -0.60 -17.79
CA ARG A 711 -11.53 -0.62 -16.38
C ARG A 711 -10.44 -0.50 -15.29
N VAL A 712 -9.14 -0.42 -15.59
CA VAL A 712 -8.10 -0.67 -14.55
C VAL A 712 -6.78 0.13 -14.62
N GLY A 713 -6.76 1.33 -15.22
CA GLY A 713 -5.53 2.14 -15.40
C GLY A 713 -4.94 2.85 -14.16
N ASP A 714 -5.74 3.18 -13.14
CA ASP A 714 -5.39 4.24 -12.15
C ASP A 714 -4.30 3.93 -11.10
N PHE A 715 -3.59 2.80 -11.18
CA PHE A 715 -2.50 2.51 -10.22
C PHE A 715 -1.09 2.73 -10.79
N VAL A 716 -0.96 3.02 -12.08
CA VAL A 716 0.33 3.09 -12.76
C VAL A 716 0.80 4.55 -12.99
N SER A 717 -0.14 5.51 -13.03
CA SER A 717 0.12 6.95 -13.23
C SER A 717 1.14 7.54 -12.25
N GLY A 718 0.99 7.28 -10.95
CA GLY A 718 1.81 7.94 -9.92
C GLY A 718 3.32 7.67 -9.94
N HIS A 719 3.81 6.71 -10.73
CA HIS A 719 5.24 6.40 -10.85
C HIS A 719 5.70 5.92 -12.23
N ALA A 720 4.82 5.63 -13.20
CA ALA A 720 5.31 5.29 -14.54
C ALA A 720 5.75 6.51 -15.35
N ASP A 721 5.24 7.69 -15.05
CA ASP A 721 5.79 8.94 -15.57
C ASP A 721 7.22 9.15 -15.02
N GLU A 722 7.56 8.55 -13.88
CA GLU A 722 8.93 8.54 -13.34
C GLU A 722 9.78 7.35 -13.83
N ILE A 723 9.17 6.20 -14.11
CA ILE A 723 9.89 4.99 -14.58
C ILE A 723 10.12 5.03 -16.10
N PHE A 724 9.15 5.51 -16.88
CA PHE A 724 9.23 5.60 -18.34
C PHE A 724 9.35 7.03 -18.85
N GLY A 725 8.78 8.03 -18.17
CA GLY A 725 9.04 9.43 -18.51
C GLY A 725 10.50 9.81 -18.29
N GLN A 726 11.23 9.20 -17.34
CA GLN A 726 12.70 9.35 -17.28
C GLN A 726 13.45 8.67 -18.44
N PHE A 727 12.93 7.59 -19.04
CA PHE A 727 13.52 7.08 -20.30
C PHE A 727 13.31 8.08 -21.45
N ASN A 728 12.17 8.77 -21.45
CA ASN A 728 11.88 9.82 -22.42
C ASN A 728 12.74 11.09 -22.18
N GLU A 729 12.91 11.55 -20.92
CA GLU A 729 13.78 12.69 -20.58
C GLU A 729 15.27 12.39 -20.79
N ILE A 730 15.75 11.17 -20.50
CA ILE A 730 17.14 10.77 -20.80
C ILE A 730 17.38 10.72 -22.32
N GLY A 731 16.32 10.42 -23.09
CA GLY A 731 16.33 10.52 -24.55
C GLY A 731 16.31 11.96 -25.08
N GLN A 732 15.44 12.81 -24.55
CA GLN A 732 15.21 14.17 -25.06
C GLN A 732 16.25 15.19 -24.56
N ASN A 733 16.73 15.08 -23.32
CA ASN A 733 17.74 16.01 -22.77
C ASN A 733 19.17 15.76 -23.27
N ASN A 734 19.40 14.69 -24.04
CA ASN A 734 20.62 14.53 -24.85
C ASN A 734 20.45 14.97 -26.32
N ALA A 735 19.26 15.46 -26.71
CA ALA A 735 18.97 15.91 -28.08
C ALA A 735 18.81 17.44 -28.24
N LEU A 736 18.64 18.20 -27.14
CA LEU A 736 18.33 19.65 -27.21
C LEU A 736 19.33 20.62 -26.55
N HIS A 737 20.40 20.14 -25.91
CA HIS A 737 21.46 21.01 -25.37
C HIS A 737 22.89 20.57 -25.74
N ALA A 738 23.13 20.25 -27.02
CA ALA A 738 24.50 20.09 -27.55
C ALA A 738 24.73 20.55 -29.01
N TYR A 739 23.94 21.49 -29.53
CA TYR A 739 24.37 22.31 -30.69
C TYR A 739 24.14 23.82 -30.48
N SER A 740 24.41 24.29 -29.26
CA SER A 740 24.96 25.63 -29.08
C SER A 740 26.49 25.55 -29.21
N THR A 741 26.97 25.46 -30.45
CA THR A 741 28.35 25.85 -30.74
C THR A 741 28.43 27.37 -30.59
N VAL A 742 28.67 27.84 -29.36
CA VAL A 742 29.29 29.16 -29.22
C VAL A 742 30.67 29.01 -29.84
N CYS A 743 30.87 29.64 -30.99
CA CYS A 743 32.20 29.86 -31.55
C CYS A 743 32.99 30.78 -30.60
N SER A 744 33.65 30.21 -29.60
CA SER A 744 34.61 30.93 -28.75
C SER A 744 35.99 30.88 -29.41
N GLU A 745 36.51 32.05 -29.81
CA GLU A 745 37.73 32.18 -30.63
C GLU A 745 39.04 31.63 -30.02
N PHE A 746 39.05 31.26 -28.74
CA PHE A 746 40.27 30.90 -28.00
C PHE A 746 40.15 29.56 -27.29
N GLY A 747 40.32 28.47 -28.03
CA GLY A 747 40.44 27.14 -27.44
C GLY A 747 41.74 26.99 -26.63
N ASN A 748 41.62 26.53 -25.38
CA ASN A 748 42.62 25.73 -24.65
C ASN A 748 42.11 25.40 -23.24
N GLY A 749 41.69 24.14 -23.02
CA GLY A 749 41.31 23.61 -21.71
C GLY A 749 41.15 22.09 -21.75
N LEU A 750 41.80 21.37 -20.83
CA LEU A 750 41.73 19.91 -20.76
C LEU A 750 40.50 19.44 -19.95
N PRO A 751 39.72 18.46 -20.43
CA PRO A 751 38.54 17.99 -19.70
C PRO A 751 38.92 17.03 -18.55
N THR A 752 38.61 17.42 -17.31
CA THR A 752 38.58 16.51 -16.16
C THR A 752 37.18 15.91 -16.00
N TRP A 753 37.09 14.59 -15.92
CA TRP A 753 35.82 13.86 -15.81
C TRP A 753 35.23 13.96 -14.40
N ASN A 754 34.22 14.81 -14.23
CA ASN A 754 33.22 14.74 -13.16
C ASN A 754 31.86 14.96 -13.84
N ILE A 755 30.98 13.97 -13.80
CA ILE A 755 29.65 14.04 -14.41
C ILE A 755 28.60 13.99 -13.29
N PHE A 756 27.52 14.77 -13.47
CA PHE A 756 26.37 14.93 -12.58
C PHE A 756 26.55 15.85 -11.37
N ASP A 757 26.74 17.14 -11.67
CA ASP A 757 26.17 18.21 -10.85
C ASP A 757 25.25 19.03 -11.77
N ASN A 758 24.00 19.25 -11.36
CA ASN A 758 23.06 20.08 -12.12
C ASN A 758 22.11 20.78 -11.15
N THR A 759 22.05 22.10 -11.26
CA THR A 759 21.28 22.99 -10.40
C THR A 759 20.44 23.93 -11.28
N ILE A 760 19.26 24.33 -10.77
CA ILE A 760 18.32 25.30 -11.40
C ILE A 760 17.60 24.67 -12.63
N GLU A 761 16.29 24.76 -12.87
CA GLU A 761 15.25 25.69 -12.40
C GLU A 761 13.92 24.94 -12.10
N SER A 762 13.09 25.47 -11.19
CA SER A 762 11.86 24.83 -10.64
C SER A 762 12.11 23.57 -9.78
N GLY A 763 12.06 23.74 -8.44
CA GLY A 763 12.41 22.70 -7.46
C GLY A 763 11.36 21.59 -7.24
N LYS A 764 10.95 20.88 -8.30
CA LYS A 764 9.97 19.78 -8.22
C LYS A 764 10.32 18.49 -8.98
N THR A 765 11.52 18.37 -9.55
CA THR A 765 11.99 17.10 -10.14
C THR A 765 12.58 16.18 -9.06
N MET A 766 12.18 14.91 -9.02
CA MET A 766 12.63 13.95 -8.00
C MET A 766 14.09 13.52 -8.22
N PRO A 767 15.01 13.69 -7.25
CA PRO A 767 16.36 13.11 -7.32
C PRO A 767 16.40 11.57 -7.21
N ASN A 768 15.24 10.93 -7.04
CA ASN A 768 15.13 9.58 -6.49
C ASN A 768 14.80 8.48 -7.52
N ALA A 769 14.15 8.80 -8.65
CA ALA A 769 13.92 7.81 -9.70
C ALA A 769 15.27 7.35 -10.30
N LEU A 770 16.14 8.28 -10.70
CA LEU A 770 17.50 7.98 -11.18
C LEU A 770 18.38 7.27 -10.12
N GLN A 771 18.16 7.51 -8.82
CA GLN A 771 18.81 6.71 -7.76
C GLN A 771 18.20 5.32 -7.61
N THR A 772 16.91 5.14 -7.85
CA THR A 772 16.24 3.83 -7.88
C THR A 772 16.80 3.01 -9.05
N PHE A 773 16.93 3.63 -10.23
CA PHE A 773 17.57 3.02 -11.40
C PHE A 773 19.02 2.58 -11.14
N ASN A 774 19.86 3.49 -10.65
CA ASN A 774 21.26 3.18 -10.31
C ASN A 774 21.44 2.24 -9.09
N ARG A 775 20.37 1.89 -8.36
CA ARG A 775 20.43 0.95 -7.22
C ARG A 775 19.84 -0.42 -7.50
N PHE A 776 18.83 -0.53 -8.36
CA PHE A 776 18.29 -1.83 -8.78
C PHE A 776 19.16 -2.51 -9.84
N TRP A 777 19.72 -1.75 -10.77
CA TRP A 777 20.43 -2.29 -11.94
C TRP A 777 21.92 -1.91 -11.90
N GLN A 778 22.62 -2.24 -10.82
CA GLN A 778 24.07 -2.05 -10.72
C GLN A 778 24.90 -2.97 -11.64
N ASN A 779 24.26 -3.94 -12.30
CA ASN A 779 24.90 -4.77 -13.31
C ASN A 779 24.87 -4.04 -14.67
N SER A 780 26.05 -3.77 -15.23
CA SER A 780 26.23 -3.15 -16.55
C SER A 780 25.54 -3.92 -17.68
N GLU A 781 25.36 -5.23 -17.55
CA GLU A 781 24.59 -6.04 -18.51
C GLU A 781 23.09 -5.73 -18.48
N GLN A 782 22.52 -5.48 -17.30
CA GLN A 782 21.11 -5.10 -17.15
C GLN A 782 20.86 -3.69 -17.69
N ILE A 783 21.77 -2.75 -17.39
CA ILE A 783 21.76 -1.40 -17.97
C ILE A 783 21.86 -1.49 -19.49
N GLY A 784 22.79 -2.28 -20.02
CA GLY A 784 22.99 -2.42 -21.47
C GLY A 784 21.77 -3.00 -22.20
N LEU A 785 21.09 -3.99 -21.63
CA LEU A 785 19.85 -4.54 -22.22
C LEU A 785 18.68 -3.55 -22.18
N LEU A 786 18.62 -2.72 -21.13
CA LEU A 786 17.60 -1.68 -20.98
C LEU A 786 17.85 -0.50 -21.94
N ASP A 787 19.11 -0.08 -22.08
CA ASP A 787 19.57 0.90 -23.08
C ASP A 787 19.30 0.42 -24.52
N LEU A 788 19.56 -0.86 -24.82
CA LEU A 788 19.20 -1.47 -26.11
C LEU A 788 17.67 -1.46 -26.35
N PHE A 789 16.85 -1.78 -25.33
CA PHE A 789 15.39 -1.69 -25.42
C PHE A 789 14.93 -0.25 -25.73
N ILE A 790 15.44 0.75 -25.00
CA ILE A 790 15.09 2.16 -25.21
C ILE A 790 15.51 2.65 -26.60
N LYS A 791 16.76 2.36 -27.01
CA LYS A 791 17.25 2.74 -28.35
C LYS A 791 16.41 2.14 -29.47
N ARG A 792 16.06 0.86 -29.32
CA ARG A 792 15.27 0.11 -30.29
C ARG A 792 13.85 0.68 -30.47
N GLU A 793 13.17 1.02 -29.38
CA GLU A 793 11.74 1.33 -29.40
C GLU A 793 11.47 2.86 -29.37
N VAL A 794 12.37 3.68 -28.81
CA VAL A 794 12.23 5.16 -28.75
C VAL A 794 12.97 5.86 -29.91
N PHE A 795 14.23 5.50 -30.17
CA PHE A 795 15.12 6.35 -30.99
C PHE A 795 15.01 6.16 -32.51
N ASP A 796 14.48 5.04 -33.01
CA ASP A 796 14.23 4.86 -34.45
C ASP A 796 13.10 5.78 -34.98
N THR A 797 12.36 6.49 -34.11
CA THR A 797 11.23 7.38 -34.47
C THR A 797 11.64 8.80 -34.90
N LEU A 798 12.89 9.21 -34.64
CA LEU A 798 13.41 10.52 -35.02
C LEU A 798 14.06 10.48 -36.41
N GLU A 799 13.23 10.47 -37.47
CA GLU A 799 13.71 10.79 -38.81
C GLU A 799 14.40 12.17 -38.82
N LEU A 800 15.61 12.21 -39.36
CA LEU A 800 16.38 13.44 -39.54
C LEU A 800 15.58 14.46 -40.37
N ASN A 801 15.09 15.51 -39.72
CA ASN A 801 14.46 16.62 -40.43
C ASN A 801 15.47 17.23 -41.43
N PRO A 802 15.22 17.15 -42.76
CA PRO A 802 16.17 17.60 -43.78
C PRO A 802 16.33 19.12 -43.84
N SER A 803 15.68 19.87 -42.95
CA SER A 803 15.81 21.32 -42.78
C SER A 803 16.93 21.73 -41.81
N ASN A 804 17.66 20.79 -41.21
CA ASN A 804 18.71 21.11 -40.24
C ASN A 804 20.05 21.44 -40.94
N HIS A 805 20.36 22.74 -41.05
CA HIS A 805 21.46 23.31 -41.85
C HIS A 805 22.90 23.04 -41.33
N CYS A 806 23.15 21.93 -40.63
CA CYS A 806 24.43 21.63 -39.98
C CYS A 806 25.07 20.27 -40.35
N ASP A 807 24.57 19.58 -41.40
CA ASP A 807 25.22 18.39 -41.93
C ASP A 807 26.53 18.73 -42.70
N PRO A 808 27.70 18.17 -42.34
CA PRO A 808 28.95 18.34 -43.07
C PRO A 808 28.91 17.91 -44.55
N ALA A 809 27.95 17.07 -44.97
CA ALA A 809 27.84 16.54 -46.32
C ALA A 809 27.48 17.58 -47.40
N PHE A 810 27.00 18.77 -47.03
CA PHE A 810 26.49 19.79 -47.97
C PHE A 810 27.27 21.13 -47.95
N ARG A 811 28.60 21.09 -47.95
CA ARG A 811 29.41 22.30 -48.22
C ARG A 811 29.55 22.57 -49.72
N PRO A 812 29.21 23.79 -50.22
CA PRO A 812 29.45 24.15 -51.62
C PRO A 812 30.95 24.36 -51.90
N VAL A 813 31.35 24.04 -53.14
CA VAL A 813 32.74 23.80 -53.58
C VAL A 813 33.67 25.03 -53.54
N TRP A 814 33.17 26.23 -53.24
CA TRP A 814 33.98 27.47 -53.22
C TRP A 814 34.64 27.79 -51.86
N ALA A 815 34.50 26.92 -50.86
CA ALA A 815 35.12 27.06 -49.55
C ALA A 815 36.31 26.10 -49.35
N ALA A 816 37.43 26.38 -50.02
CA ALA A 816 38.76 25.87 -49.69
C ALA A 816 39.86 26.76 -50.32
N PRO A 817 41.01 26.98 -49.66
CA PRO A 817 41.30 26.82 -48.23
C PRO A 817 40.89 28.05 -47.39
#